data_AF-A0A1A8A0S6-F1
#
_entry.id   AF-A0A1A8A0S6-F1
#
_cell.length_a   1.000
_cell.length_b   1.000
_cell.length_c   1.000
_cell.angle_alpha   90.00
_cell.angle_beta   90.00
_cell.angle_gamma   90.00
#
_symmetry.space_group_name_H-M   'P 1'
#
loop_
_entity.id
_entity.type
_entity.pdbx_description
1 polymer ?
#
loop_
_entity_poly.entity_id
_entity_poly.type
_entity_poly.pdbx_seq_one_letter_code
_entity_poly.pdbx_strand_id
1 'polypeptide(L)'
;MLLPHIEVVKKEMEFGLKKLNWCFLGIPEFISRGVQAVSKFKSIVNQIHNNERAIDSKLQSITLSNLLKLPVSDKSRDLPDIKDFCDCIEGEQTKTLNILTKNYSDISFLINETEYVIMKTKSGKAKCMARYYKYWECKVFDSLIEMLQRSIQTFTKVLMGNTAVFKANVVLSTGIVLEPRSDVINRMITGCIDMCVESTKRFPRWMHGTCINCPIQLVNDEEGSKKFTFFCDVSKHPQIKQSPLMVSQKIEELLLSVSRNFEYWKRYQFLWEKDRCLVTGEFAAKNPSYAKYDDEMNVFAMAKQDVNLEPRCKTESMIHLNLSPLLNTLQVIAESWIDSLGYLLNKSAKKNLFNFRDELTQLSKKLKQSPDTVNDLKSVLSTISDIRYMSVDMEIRITDIQESYRTLAIYKAEVGEDEKELVAIIDQTWSDLYTESRQVDHSLKDVKKSFAVITKEKVEEFRQNVSIFAESFNLHGPGAVGEDLDKGLSIMDKYEEDLAKIVAEWEELTNAEKLLDLPVTVCPEVTRIQKDMSGLRQAYNVYEAQKEAKARWSETLWVDLDIQMLQDNIEGFIKSLRQLPKDVRALPVAFFLDASMNEFRESLALLQDLKHEALRDRHWEELMERTGTSFEINPDSFTLENMLAMELHKYANVISDIVTSAIKELNIETQ
;
A
#
# COMPACT_ATOMS: atom_id res chain seq x y z
N MET A 1 80.80 21.79 32.68
CA MET A 1 80.56 23.24 32.69
C MET A 1 81.30 23.98 33.81
N LEU A 2 81.25 23.55 35.08
CA LEU A 2 81.87 24.30 36.20
C LEU A 2 83.36 24.05 36.46
N LEU A 3 83.97 23.06 35.80
CA LEU A 3 85.37 22.68 36.03
C LEU A 3 86.36 23.87 35.96
N PRO A 4 86.30 24.80 34.97
CA PRO A 4 87.21 25.94 34.93
C PRO A 4 87.07 26.88 36.14
N HIS A 5 85.85 27.05 36.66
CA HIS A 5 85.59 27.88 37.84
C HIS A 5 86.08 27.21 39.13
N ILE A 6 85.96 25.88 39.21
CA ILE A 6 86.51 25.08 40.31
C ILE A 6 88.05 25.17 40.32
N GLU A 7 88.69 25.09 39.15
CA GLU A 7 90.15 25.21 39.03
C GLU A 7 90.67 26.60 39.42
N VAL A 8 89.91 27.68 39.17
CA VAL A 8 90.25 29.03 39.68
C VAL A 8 90.30 29.04 41.21
N VAL A 9 89.29 28.47 41.87
CA VAL A 9 89.26 28.38 43.34
C VAL A 9 90.40 27.48 43.84
N LYS A 10 90.63 26.32 43.23
CA LYS A 10 91.74 25.42 43.60
C LYS A 10 93.10 26.09 43.45
N LYS A 11 93.33 26.84 42.37
CA LYS A 11 94.61 27.54 42.14
C LYS A 11 94.88 28.60 43.20
N GLU A 12 93.86 29.33 43.64
CA GLU A 12 94.00 30.24 44.78
C GLU A 12 94.32 29.47 46.06
N MET A 13 93.66 28.34 46.34
CA MET A 13 93.97 27.51 47.52
C MET A 13 95.37 26.89 47.48
N GLU A 14 95.82 26.42 46.31
CA GLU A 14 97.15 25.87 46.09
C GLU A 14 98.26 26.90 46.31
N PHE A 15 98.01 28.17 45.99
CA PHE A 15 98.94 29.26 46.31
C PHE A 15 99.23 29.30 47.82
N GLY A 16 98.20 29.13 48.65
CA GLY A 16 98.36 29.05 50.10
C GLY A 16 99.12 27.83 50.56
N LEU A 17 98.85 26.66 49.97
CA LEU A 17 99.48 25.39 50.34
C LEU A 17 100.96 25.28 49.95
N LYS A 18 101.36 25.88 48.82
CA LYS A 18 102.70 25.68 48.24
C LYS A 18 103.66 26.85 48.45
N LYS A 19 103.16 28.07 48.67
CA LYS A 19 104.00 29.29 48.63
C LYS A 19 104.00 30.13 49.91
N LEU A 20 103.15 29.83 50.89
CA LEU A 20 103.07 30.58 52.15
C LEU A 20 103.77 29.84 53.29
N ASN A 21 104.49 30.58 54.13
CA ASN A 21 105.02 30.11 55.41
C ASN A 21 104.51 31.02 56.53
N TRP A 22 104.68 30.61 57.80
CA TRP A 22 104.17 31.31 58.97
C TRP A 22 104.76 32.73 59.18
N CYS A 23 105.82 33.08 58.46
CA CYS A 23 106.47 34.40 58.53
C CYS A 23 106.03 35.35 57.40
N PHE A 24 105.12 34.93 56.52
CA PHE A 24 104.66 35.74 55.40
C PHE A 24 103.66 36.81 55.86
N LEU A 25 103.99 38.09 55.65
CA LEU A 25 103.16 39.22 56.07
C LEU A 25 101.81 39.31 55.32
N GLY A 26 101.67 38.65 54.17
CA GLY A 26 100.49 38.73 53.31
C GLY A 26 99.42 37.63 53.52
N ILE A 27 99.39 36.98 54.70
CA ILE A 27 98.39 35.95 55.03
C ILE A 27 96.95 36.51 55.03
N PRO A 28 96.66 37.70 55.61
CA PRO A 28 95.32 38.29 55.54
C PRO A 28 94.83 38.54 54.11
N GLU A 29 95.71 38.99 53.22
CA GLU A 29 95.43 39.23 51.80
C GLU A 29 95.17 37.91 51.06
N PHE A 30 95.88 36.84 51.40
CA PHE A 30 95.59 35.50 50.88
C PHE A 30 94.20 35.01 51.32
N ILE A 31 93.87 35.10 52.61
CA ILE A 31 92.55 34.72 53.13
C ILE A 31 91.45 35.53 52.43
N SER A 32 91.64 36.84 52.29
CA SER A 32 90.71 37.73 51.58
C SER A 32 90.51 37.30 50.12
N ARG A 33 91.58 37.00 49.38
CA ARG A 33 91.49 36.48 48.00
C ARG A 33 90.79 35.13 47.91
N GLY A 34 91.10 34.20 48.82
CA GLY A 34 90.45 32.89 48.89
C GLY A 34 88.94 32.99 49.18
N VAL A 35 88.56 33.80 50.17
CA VAL A 35 87.15 34.09 50.49
C VAL A 35 86.45 34.75 49.31
N GLN A 36 87.12 35.69 48.62
CA GLN A 36 86.56 36.34 47.45
C GLN A 36 86.36 35.37 46.28
N ALA A 37 87.31 34.46 46.03
CA ALA A 37 87.21 33.43 44.99
C ALA A 37 86.06 32.45 45.26
N VAL A 38 85.93 31.97 46.50
CA VAL A 38 84.82 31.10 46.93
C VAL A 38 83.48 31.83 46.85
N SER A 39 83.41 33.10 47.29
CA SER A 39 82.19 33.92 47.21
C SER A 39 81.74 34.15 45.77
N LYS A 40 82.68 34.44 44.86
CA LYS A 40 82.40 34.55 43.41
C LYS A 40 81.86 33.23 42.85
N PHE A 41 82.49 32.10 43.17
CA PHE A 41 82.02 30.78 42.74
C PHE A 41 80.62 30.46 43.31
N LYS A 42 80.38 30.73 44.60
CA LYS A 42 79.06 30.58 45.23
C LYS A 42 77.99 31.42 44.56
N SER A 43 78.31 32.67 44.19
CA SER A 43 77.38 33.54 43.45
C SER A 43 77.01 32.96 42.09
N ILE A 44 77.98 32.43 41.34
CA ILE A 44 77.75 31.74 40.06
C ILE A 44 76.81 30.54 40.25
N VAL A 45 77.10 29.67 41.22
CA VAL A 45 76.27 28.48 41.52
C VAL A 45 74.85 28.88 41.93
N ASN A 46 74.70 29.90 42.77
CA ASN A 46 73.39 30.40 43.18
C ASN A 46 72.57 30.94 42.00
N GLN A 47 73.20 31.67 41.07
CA GLN A 47 72.53 32.17 39.86
C GLN A 47 72.08 31.03 38.94
N ILE A 48 72.91 29.98 38.79
CA ILE A 48 72.52 28.76 38.06
C ILE A 48 71.29 28.13 38.70
N HIS A 49 71.32 27.82 40.00
CA HIS A 49 70.17 27.22 40.69
C HIS A 49 68.90 28.09 40.62
N ASN A 50 69.03 29.42 40.63
CA ASN A 50 67.88 30.31 40.45
C ASN A 50 67.26 30.18 39.06
N ASN A 51 68.10 30.13 38.02
CA ASN A 51 67.65 29.93 36.64
C ASN A 51 67.04 28.53 36.45
N GLU A 52 67.65 27.48 37.00
CA GLU A 52 67.11 26.11 36.94
C GLU A 52 65.73 26.03 37.61
N ARG A 53 65.55 26.63 38.81
CA ARG A 53 64.23 26.71 39.46
C ARG A 53 63.19 27.47 38.63
N ALA A 54 63.60 28.55 37.96
CA ALA A 54 62.72 29.30 37.08
C ALA A 54 62.33 28.49 35.83
N ILE A 55 63.27 27.74 35.25
CA ILE A 55 63.00 26.81 34.13
C ILE A 55 62.02 25.72 34.59
N ASP A 56 62.26 25.08 35.74
CA ASP A 56 61.38 24.05 36.28
C ASP A 56 59.96 24.56 36.54
N SER A 57 59.81 25.78 37.07
CA SER A 57 58.49 26.40 37.25
C SER A 57 57.74 26.59 35.91
N LYS A 58 58.46 26.97 34.85
CA LYS A 58 57.88 27.11 33.50
C LYS A 58 57.52 25.75 32.89
N LEU A 59 58.35 24.74 33.08
CA LEU A 59 58.08 23.35 32.67
C LEU A 59 56.87 22.76 33.42
N GLN A 60 56.74 23.03 34.72
CA GLN A 60 55.56 22.65 35.50
C GLN A 60 54.31 23.35 34.98
N SER A 61 54.39 24.64 34.63
CA SER A 61 53.26 25.34 34.00
C SER A 61 52.83 24.70 32.67
N ILE A 62 53.79 24.23 31.85
CA ILE A 62 53.49 23.48 30.61
C ILE A 62 52.81 22.15 30.97
N THR A 63 53.42 21.36 31.86
CA THR A 63 52.95 20.03 32.29
C THR A 63 51.53 20.04 32.87
N LEU A 64 51.21 21.04 33.70
CA LEU A 64 49.92 21.15 34.38
C LEU A 64 48.80 21.75 33.50
N SER A 65 49.13 22.23 32.30
CA SER A 65 48.14 22.85 31.41
C SER A 65 47.21 21.82 30.78
N ASN A 66 45.96 22.23 30.55
CA ASN A 66 44.98 21.44 29.81
C ASN A 66 44.69 22.12 28.46
N LEU A 67 44.95 21.41 27.37
CA LEU A 67 44.69 21.88 26.00
C LEU A 67 43.29 21.54 25.48
N LEU A 68 42.54 20.70 26.20
CA LEU A 68 41.17 20.29 25.90
C LEU A 68 40.26 20.81 27.01
N LYS A 69 40.24 22.12 27.21
CA LYS A 69 39.38 22.78 28.20
C LYS A 69 37.97 22.88 27.66
N LEU A 70 37.01 22.55 28.51
CA LEU A 70 35.60 22.70 28.21
C LEU A 70 35.20 24.15 28.43
N PRO A 71 34.28 24.70 27.61
CA PRO A 71 33.65 25.96 27.91
C PRO A 71 32.95 25.86 29.27
N VAL A 72 33.15 26.85 30.14
CA VAL A 72 32.39 26.95 31.39
C VAL A 72 30.94 27.17 30.99
N SER A 73 30.05 26.25 31.37
CA SER A 73 28.62 26.42 31.18
C SER A 73 28.21 27.70 31.89
N ASP A 74 27.98 28.75 31.13
CA ASP A 74 27.23 29.89 31.64
C ASP A 74 25.87 29.35 32.07
N LYS A 75 25.26 29.93 33.10
CA LYS A 75 24.01 29.41 33.71
C LYS A 75 22.79 29.43 32.76
N SER A 76 23.01 29.69 31.48
CA SER A 76 22.11 29.46 30.36
C SER A 76 21.90 27.96 30.16
N ARG A 77 20.64 27.52 30.08
CA ARG A 77 20.27 26.11 29.86
C ARG A 77 20.58 25.59 28.45
N ASP A 78 21.21 26.39 27.58
CA ASP A 78 21.47 26.02 26.19
C ASP A 78 22.87 25.39 26.03
N LEU A 79 22.89 24.07 25.85
CA LEU A 79 24.09 23.33 25.46
C LEU A 79 24.43 23.64 23.98
N PRO A 80 25.73 23.75 23.62
CA PRO A 80 26.16 23.92 22.24
C PRO A 80 25.89 22.65 21.43
N ASP A 81 25.78 22.78 20.11
CA ASP A 81 25.86 21.61 19.24
C ASP A 81 27.29 21.05 19.20
N ILE A 82 27.50 19.89 18.57
CA ILE A 82 28.82 19.25 18.54
C ILE A 82 29.88 20.09 17.81
N LYS A 83 29.47 20.88 16.81
CA LYS A 83 30.40 21.72 16.04
C LYS A 83 30.83 22.91 16.89
N ASP A 84 29.87 23.63 17.46
CA ASP A 84 30.11 24.76 18.36
C ASP A 84 30.94 24.32 19.59
N PHE A 85 30.68 23.11 20.10
CA PHE A 85 31.47 22.50 21.16
C PHE A 85 32.94 22.31 20.77
N CYS A 86 33.22 21.76 19.59
CA CYS A 86 34.58 21.57 19.09
C CYS A 86 35.29 22.92 18.82
N ASP A 87 34.58 23.88 18.25
CA ASP A 87 35.10 25.23 17.96
C ASP A 87 35.47 25.96 19.27
N CYS A 88 34.67 25.79 20.34
CA CYS A 88 34.98 26.33 21.67
C CYS A 88 36.29 25.73 22.23
N ILE A 89 36.49 24.42 22.09
CA ILE A 89 37.72 23.75 22.52
C ILE A 89 38.93 24.30 21.75
N GLU A 90 38.82 24.48 20.44
CA GLU A 90 39.89 25.04 19.60
C GLU A 90 40.26 26.48 20.03
N GLY A 91 39.25 27.29 20.35
CA GLY A 91 39.45 28.65 20.86
C GLY A 91 40.23 28.69 22.17
N GLU A 92 39.83 27.88 23.16
CA GLU A 92 40.50 27.79 24.47
C GLU A 92 41.90 27.17 24.37
N GLN A 93 42.07 26.21 23.46
CA GLN A 93 43.37 25.63 23.13
C GLN A 93 44.32 26.70 22.61
N THR A 94 43.88 27.53 21.66
CA THR A 94 44.70 28.61 21.07
C THR A 94 45.15 29.62 22.13
N LYS A 95 44.25 30.03 23.04
CA LYS A 95 44.59 30.92 24.17
C LYS A 95 45.66 30.31 25.06
N THR A 96 45.50 29.03 25.41
CA THR A 96 46.46 28.30 26.27
C THR A 96 47.82 28.17 25.57
N LEU A 97 47.85 27.82 24.28
CA LEU A 97 49.09 27.65 23.51
C LEU A 97 49.92 28.93 23.40
N ASN A 98 49.29 30.10 23.33
CA ASN A 98 50.02 31.38 23.30
C ASN A 98 50.84 31.59 24.59
N ILE A 99 50.30 31.20 25.75
CA ILE A 99 51.00 31.25 27.03
C ILE A 99 52.15 30.23 27.05
N LEU A 100 51.91 29.00 26.58
CA LEU A 100 52.90 27.93 26.60
C LEU A 100 54.09 28.22 25.66
N THR A 101 53.84 28.80 24.50
CA THR A 101 54.89 29.18 23.55
C THR A 101 55.80 30.28 24.12
N LYS A 102 55.22 31.21 24.91
CA LYS A 102 55.99 32.21 25.66
C LYS A 102 56.84 31.55 26.74
N ASN A 103 56.27 30.65 27.55
CA ASN A 103 57.03 29.91 28.56
C ASN A 103 58.19 29.12 27.95
N TYR A 104 57.99 28.49 26.78
CA TYR A 104 59.05 27.78 26.06
C TYR A 104 60.18 28.71 25.59
N SER A 105 59.84 29.90 25.11
CA SER A 105 60.81 30.93 24.72
C SER A 105 61.61 31.44 25.94
N ASP A 106 60.93 31.66 27.08
CA ASP A 106 61.55 32.05 28.35
C ASP A 106 62.56 30.99 28.84
N ILE A 107 62.28 29.70 28.66
CA ILE A 107 63.21 28.61 29.01
C ILE A 107 64.51 28.74 28.21
N SER A 108 64.41 28.96 26.90
CA SER A 108 65.57 29.15 26.03
C SER A 108 66.40 30.38 26.47
N PHE A 109 65.72 31.47 26.86
CA PHE A 109 66.37 32.66 27.41
C PHE A 109 67.12 32.36 28.72
N LEU A 110 66.50 31.68 29.68
CA LEU A 110 67.12 31.34 30.98
C LEU A 110 68.33 30.41 30.82
N ILE A 111 68.29 29.50 29.85
CA ILE A 111 69.44 28.65 29.50
C ILE A 111 70.59 29.49 28.95
N ASN A 112 70.31 30.47 28.09
CA ASN A 112 71.32 31.41 27.58
C ASN A 112 71.87 32.34 28.67
N GLU A 113 71.05 32.78 29.64
CA GLU A 113 71.54 33.48 30.83
C GLU A 113 72.48 32.61 31.65
N THR A 114 72.18 31.32 31.78
CA THR A 114 73.04 30.35 32.46
C THR A 114 74.37 30.18 31.73
N GLU A 115 74.35 30.13 30.39
CA GLU A 115 75.57 30.17 29.56
C GLU A 115 76.37 31.45 29.83
N TYR A 116 75.72 32.61 29.93
CA TYR A 116 76.41 33.87 30.21
C TYR A 116 77.07 33.89 31.60
N VAL A 117 76.39 33.36 32.61
CA VAL A 117 76.93 33.25 33.97
C VAL A 117 78.21 32.41 33.98
N ILE A 118 78.24 31.31 33.23
CA ILE A 118 79.38 30.35 33.20
C ILE A 118 80.48 30.75 32.21
N MET A 119 80.11 31.13 30.99
CA MET A 119 81.02 31.28 29.84
C MET A 119 81.15 32.71 29.34
N LYS A 120 80.35 33.65 29.87
CA LYS A 120 80.26 35.05 29.40
C LYS A 120 79.83 35.18 27.94
N THR A 121 79.12 34.18 27.41
CA THR A 121 78.52 34.16 26.07
C THR A 121 77.02 33.86 26.17
N LYS A 122 76.22 34.40 25.24
CA LYS A 122 74.77 34.12 25.09
C LYS A 122 74.48 33.47 23.74
N SER A 123 75.37 32.59 23.31
CA SER A 123 75.39 32.07 21.94
C SER A 123 74.39 30.93 21.72
N GLY A 124 74.00 30.24 22.78
CA GLY A 124 73.20 29.02 22.73
C GLY A 124 73.95 27.81 22.17
N LYS A 125 75.25 27.91 21.87
CA LYS A 125 76.02 26.85 21.16
C LYS A 125 77.39 26.58 21.76
N ALA A 126 77.59 26.89 23.04
CA ALA A 126 78.86 26.63 23.72
C ALA A 126 79.11 25.11 23.84
N LYS A 127 80.22 24.61 23.28
CA LYS A 127 80.53 23.16 23.23
C LYS A 127 80.52 22.50 24.62
N CYS A 128 81.00 23.19 25.66
CA CYS A 128 81.04 22.67 27.03
C CYS A 128 79.68 22.62 27.74
N MET A 129 78.65 23.27 27.17
CA MET A 129 77.26 23.31 27.64
C MET A 129 76.36 22.33 26.88
N ALA A 130 76.85 21.63 25.84
CA ALA A 130 76.05 20.73 25.00
C ALA A 130 75.23 19.69 25.80
N ARG A 131 75.80 19.11 26.86
CA ARG A 131 75.09 18.18 27.76
C ARG A 131 73.99 18.87 28.57
N TYR A 132 74.19 20.13 28.96
CA TYR A 132 73.22 20.93 29.71
C TYR A 132 72.03 21.32 28.83
N TYR A 133 72.28 21.75 27.58
CA TYR A 133 71.20 22.02 26.64
C TYR A 133 70.38 20.77 26.36
N LYS A 134 71.04 19.63 26.09
CA LYS A 134 70.36 18.35 25.87
C LYS A 134 69.50 17.94 27.07
N TYR A 135 69.98 18.14 28.30
CA TYR A 135 69.21 17.83 29.51
C TYR A 135 67.89 18.60 29.55
N TRP A 136 67.94 19.92 29.32
CA TRP A 136 66.73 20.74 29.32
C TRP A 136 65.82 20.49 28.11
N GLU A 137 66.38 20.17 26.94
CA GLU A 137 65.59 19.77 25.77
C GLU A 137 64.80 18.48 26.05
N CYS A 138 65.41 17.50 26.70
CA CYS A 138 64.73 16.28 27.15
C CYS A 138 63.62 16.61 28.15
N LYS A 139 63.86 17.51 29.11
CA LYS A 139 62.83 17.94 30.06
C LYS A 139 61.65 18.66 29.41
N VAL A 140 61.89 19.46 28.36
CA VAL A 140 60.81 20.05 27.55
C VAL A 140 60.00 18.95 26.86
N PHE A 141 60.67 17.96 26.25
CA PHE A 141 60.00 16.83 25.61
C PHE A 141 59.10 16.07 26.60
N ASP A 142 59.63 15.70 27.77
CA ASP A 142 58.89 14.98 28.81
C ASP A 142 57.67 15.81 29.27
N SER A 143 57.84 17.11 29.49
CA SER A 143 56.76 18.02 29.91
C SER A 143 55.63 18.13 28.87
N LEU A 144 55.98 18.12 27.57
CA LEU A 144 54.99 18.13 26.49
C LEU A 144 54.21 16.80 26.42
N ILE A 145 54.89 15.66 26.61
CA ILE A 145 54.23 14.35 26.66
C ILE A 145 53.25 14.30 27.84
N GLU A 146 53.69 14.68 29.05
CA GLU A 146 52.84 14.68 30.24
C GLU A 146 51.63 15.61 30.10
N MET A 147 51.82 16.81 29.54
CA MET A 147 50.73 17.76 29.26
C MET A 147 49.67 17.14 28.33
N LEU A 148 50.08 16.51 27.23
CA LEU A 148 49.14 15.88 26.29
C LEU A 148 48.40 14.72 26.94
N GLN A 149 49.11 13.84 27.65
CA GLN A 149 48.51 12.71 28.34
C GLN A 149 47.45 13.18 29.34
N ARG A 150 47.78 14.19 30.15
CA ARG A 150 46.84 14.76 31.12
C ARG A 150 45.64 15.40 30.44
N SER A 151 45.85 16.17 29.37
CA SER A 151 44.77 16.82 28.62
C SER A 151 43.80 15.79 28.06
N ILE A 152 44.32 14.75 27.39
CA ILE A 152 43.52 13.69 26.77
C ILE A 152 42.82 12.82 27.82
N GLN A 153 43.50 12.46 28.91
CA GLN A 153 42.88 11.70 30.01
C GLN A 153 41.77 12.50 30.69
N THR A 154 41.97 13.80 30.91
CA THR A 154 40.94 14.68 31.49
C THR A 154 39.74 14.78 30.56
N PHE A 155 39.97 15.00 29.26
CA PHE A 155 38.91 15.05 28.26
C PHE A 155 38.14 13.72 28.19
N THR A 156 38.84 12.59 28.12
CA THR A 156 38.22 11.25 28.09
C THR A 156 37.36 10.99 29.32
N LYS A 157 37.80 11.42 30.52
CA LYS A 157 36.99 11.28 31.74
C LYS A 157 35.69 12.07 31.69
N VAL A 158 35.70 13.24 31.06
CA VAL A 158 34.50 14.07 30.88
C VAL A 158 33.57 13.43 29.86
N LEU A 159 34.09 12.94 28.73
CA LEU A 159 33.28 12.25 27.72
C LEU A 159 32.55 11.03 28.28
N MET A 160 33.16 10.34 29.26
CA MET A 160 32.58 9.20 29.96
C MET A 160 31.80 9.59 31.23
N GLY A 161 31.58 10.88 31.46
CA GLY A 161 30.82 11.39 32.61
C GLY A 161 29.31 11.39 32.38
N ASN A 162 28.56 11.66 33.45
CA ASN A 162 27.08 11.71 33.43
C ASN A 162 26.54 13.13 33.18
N THR A 163 27.39 14.07 32.79
CA THR A 163 27.01 15.47 32.57
C THR A 163 27.02 15.75 31.08
N ALA A 164 25.89 16.20 30.54
CA ALA A 164 25.80 16.59 29.15
C ALA A 164 26.71 17.78 28.84
N VAL A 165 27.46 17.70 27.74
CA VAL A 165 28.41 18.74 27.30
C VAL A 165 28.06 19.32 25.93
N PHE A 166 27.28 18.61 25.12
CA PHE A 166 26.70 19.11 23.87
C PHE A 166 25.30 18.52 23.63
N LYS A 167 24.54 19.13 22.72
CA LYS A 167 23.24 18.63 22.26
C LYS A 167 23.31 18.04 20.86
N ALA A 168 22.48 17.02 20.60
CA ALA A 168 22.27 16.42 19.29
C ALA A 168 20.78 16.22 19.05
N ASN A 169 20.33 16.42 17.80
CA ASN A 169 18.95 16.20 17.44
C ASN A 169 18.73 14.73 17.12
N VAL A 170 17.54 14.22 17.43
CA VAL A 170 17.05 12.94 16.93
C VAL A 170 15.98 13.25 15.89
N VAL A 171 16.15 12.70 14.69
CA VAL A 171 15.28 12.97 13.54
C VAL A 171 14.83 11.66 12.90
N LEU A 172 13.69 11.71 12.21
CA LEU A 172 13.17 10.63 11.39
C LEU A 172 13.50 10.91 9.92
N SER A 173 14.27 10.02 9.30
CA SER A 173 14.51 10.02 7.84
C SER A 173 13.97 8.71 7.25
N THR A 174 14.83 7.76 6.88
CA THR A 174 14.43 6.37 6.59
C THR A 174 14.24 5.53 7.87
N GLY A 175 14.72 6.06 8.98
CA GLY A 175 14.63 5.53 10.32
C GLY A 175 15.07 6.59 11.32
N ILE A 176 15.10 6.24 12.60
CA ILE A 176 15.45 7.18 13.67
C ILE A 176 16.97 7.26 13.78
N VAL A 177 17.49 8.47 13.55
CA VAL A 177 18.94 8.71 13.49
C VAL A 177 19.31 9.96 14.29
N LEU A 178 20.58 10.01 14.71
CA LEU A 178 21.18 11.22 15.26
C LEU A 178 21.55 12.20 14.15
N GLU A 179 21.34 13.48 14.43
CA GLU A 179 21.81 14.59 13.63
C GLU A 179 22.69 15.52 14.51
N PRO A 180 24.01 15.61 14.24
CA PRO A 180 24.77 14.89 13.20
C PRO A 180 24.87 13.37 13.44
N ARG A 181 25.16 12.60 12.38
CA ARG A 181 25.29 11.13 12.45
C ARG A 181 26.42 10.71 13.39
N SER A 182 26.29 9.51 13.97
CA SER A 182 27.25 8.94 14.92
C SER A 182 28.70 8.95 14.42
N ASP A 183 28.93 8.66 13.14
CA ASP A 183 30.27 8.68 12.53
C ASP A 183 30.87 10.10 12.47
N VAL A 184 30.03 11.11 12.25
CA VAL A 184 30.43 12.53 12.25
C VAL A 184 30.81 12.96 13.66
N ILE A 185 29.99 12.62 14.66
CA ILE A 185 30.27 12.93 16.07
C ILE A 185 31.60 12.29 16.50
N ASN A 186 31.81 11.01 16.19
CA ASN A 186 33.06 10.31 16.49
C ASN A 186 34.27 11.01 15.85
N ARG A 187 34.19 11.31 14.54
CA ARG A 187 35.27 12.02 13.81
C ARG A 187 35.57 13.40 14.39
N MET A 188 34.56 14.17 14.77
CA MET A 188 34.75 15.52 15.34
C MET A 188 35.48 15.44 16.69
N ILE A 189 35.07 14.53 17.57
CA ILE A 189 35.69 14.39 18.89
C ILE A 189 37.12 13.84 18.78
N THR A 190 37.38 12.86 17.89
CA THR A 190 38.75 12.40 17.63
C THR A 190 39.60 13.50 17.01
N GLY A 191 39.02 14.35 16.16
CA GLY A 191 39.68 15.53 15.59
C GLY A 191 40.18 16.50 16.65
N CYS A 192 39.46 16.70 17.76
CA CYS A 192 39.95 17.51 18.89
C CYS A 192 41.25 16.95 19.48
N ILE A 193 41.40 15.62 19.54
CA ILE A 193 42.62 14.97 20.03
C ILE A 193 43.75 15.16 19.05
N ASP A 194 43.49 14.97 17.76
CA ASP A 194 44.49 15.18 16.72
C ASP A 194 45.00 16.63 16.76
N MET A 195 44.10 17.62 16.81
CA MET A 195 44.47 19.03 16.98
C MET A 195 45.31 19.26 18.25
N CYS A 196 44.96 18.61 19.36
CA CYS A 196 45.73 18.68 20.60
C CYS A 196 47.16 18.17 20.43
N VAL A 197 47.37 17.05 19.71
CA VAL A 197 48.72 16.53 19.42
C VAL A 197 49.45 17.44 18.43
N GLU A 198 48.77 17.89 17.38
CA GLU A 198 49.30 18.81 16.37
C GLU A 198 49.74 20.16 16.95
N SER A 199 49.17 20.56 18.09
CA SER A 199 49.57 21.77 18.80
C SER A 199 51.07 21.79 19.15
N THR A 200 51.70 20.61 19.28
CA THR A 200 53.14 20.47 19.50
C THR A 200 54.01 20.90 18.31
N LYS A 201 53.43 21.13 17.12
CA LYS A 201 54.09 21.77 15.97
C LYS A 201 54.52 23.22 16.26
N ARG A 202 53.93 23.87 17.28
CA ARG A 202 54.31 25.23 17.70
C ARG A 202 55.63 25.27 18.49
N PHE A 203 56.16 24.12 18.90
CA PHE A 203 57.39 24.02 19.69
C PHE A 203 58.53 23.49 18.81
N PRO A 204 59.42 24.37 18.28
CA PRO A 204 60.54 23.95 17.45
C PRO A 204 61.58 23.18 18.26
N ARG A 205 62.25 22.21 17.64
CA ARG A 205 63.41 21.52 18.24
C ARG A 205 64.62 22.42 18.30
N TRP A 206 65.57 22.11 19.18
CA TRP A 206 66.88 22.74 19.16
C TRP A 206 67.83 21.99 18.24
N MET A 207 68.79 22.71 17.64
CA MET A 207 69.87 22.08 16.88
C MET A 207 70.73 21.25 17.83
N HIS A 208 71.26 20.13 17.34
CA HIS A 208 72.00 19.17 18.14
C HIS A 208 73.11 19.83 19.00
N GLY A 209 73.02 19.65 20.32
CA GLY A 209 74.02 20.15 21.26
C GLY A 209 73.98 21.67 21.45
N THR A 210 72.86 22.32 21.12
CA THR A 210 72.63 23.77 21.27
C THR A 210 71.28 24.05 21.93
N CYS A 211 71.03 25.31 22.29
CA CYS A 211 69.75 25.88 22.69
C CYS A 211 69.23 26.87 21.62
N ILE A 212 69.47 26.55 20.34
CA ILE A 212 69.05 27.38 19.20
C ILE A 212 68.00 26.60 18.42
N ASN A 213 66.84 27.22 18.17
CA ASN A 213 65.77 26.62 17.39
C ASN A 213 66.25 26.22 15.99
N CYS A 214 65.83 25.04 15.53
CA CYS A 214 66.10 24.58 14.17
C CYS A 214 65.48 25.56 13.15
N PRO A 215 66.25 26.04 12.16
CA PRO A 215 65.72 26.89 11.11
C PRO A 215 64.73 26.13 10.23
N ILE A 216 63.86 26.88 9.57
CA ILE A 216 62.93 26.33 8.58
C ILE A 216 63.75 25.88 7.36
N GLN A 217 63.60 24.62 6.95
CA GLN A 217 64.26 24.10 5.75
C GLN A 217 63.28 24.10 4.58
N LEU A 218 63.65 24.71 3.46
CA LEU A 218 62.91 24.58 2.20
C LEU A 218 63.31 23.24 1.57
N VAL A 219 62.35 22.36 1.34
CA VAL A 219 62.55 21.11 0.61
C VAL A 219 62.15 21.37 -0.85
N ASN A 220 62.93 20.86 -1.80
CA ASN A 220 62.73 21.11 -3.25
C ASN A 220 61.62 20.26 -3.90
N ASP A 221 60.78 19.59 -3.10
CA ASP A 221 59.61 18.84 -3.59
C ASP A 221 58.32 19.56 -3.18
N GLU A 222 57.22 19.27 -3.88
CA GLU A 222 55.91 19.94 -3.84
C GLU A 222 55.27 20.12 -2.44
N GLU A 223 55.84 19.51 -1.39
CA GLU A 223 55.53 19.77 0.01
C GLU A 223 56.42 20.89 0.55
N GLY A 224 55.84 22.08 0.74
CA GLY A 224 56.53 23.29 1.19
C GLY A 224 57.38 23.21 2.48
N SER A 225 57.86 24.36 2.95
CA SER A 225 58.84 24.52 4.04
C SER A 225 58.67 23.57 5.25
N LYS A 226 59.69 22.76 5.55
CA LYS A 226 59.70 21.79 6.67
C LYS A 226 60.22 22.43 7.96
N LYS A 227 59.39 22.39 9.02
CA LYS A 227 59.75 22.84 10.38
C LYS A 227 60.07 21.62 11.25
N PHE A 228 61.27 21.60 11.87
CA PHE A 228 61.63 20.57 12.84
C PHE A 228 61.08 20.93 14.23
N THR A 229 60.09 20.17 14.68
CA THR A 229 59.31 20.46 15.89
C THR A 229 59.21 19.21 16.77
N PHE A 230 58.83 19.38 18.03
CA PHE A 230 58.64 18.25 18.95
C PHE A 230 57.54 17.28 18.48
N PHE A 231 56.61 17.72 17.61
CA PHE A 231 55.55 16.91 17.03
C PHE A 231 56.02 15.58 16.41
N CYS A 232 57.14 15.56 15.70
CA CYS A 232 57.62 14.36 15.00
C CYS A 232 57.93 13.18 15.93
N ASP A 233 58.38 13.47 17.16
CA ASP A 233 58.70 12.46 18.17
C ASP A 233 57.50 12.24 19.10
N VAL A 234 56.79 13.31 19.46
CA VAL A 234 55.61 13.28 20.32
C VAL A 234 54.49 12.44 19.71
N SER A 235 54.19 12.62 18.43
CA SER A 235 53.15 11.84 17.71
C SER A 235 53.47 10.34 17.62
N LYS A 236 54.75 9.96 17.72
CA LYS A 236 55.20 8.56 17.70
C LYS A 236 55.22 7.93 19.09
N HIS A 237 55.10 8.72 20.15
CA HIS A 237 55.11 8.22 21.51
C HIS A 237 53.94 7.23 21.72
N PRO A 238 54.16 6.00 22.22
CA PRO A 238 53.14 4.93 22.21
C PRO A 238 51.81 5.34 22.83
N GLN A 239 51.85 6.02 23.98
CA GLN A 239 50.64 6.47 24.70
C GLN A 239 49.88 7.59 23.97
N ILE A 240 50.55 8.40 23.16
CA ILE A 240 49.93 9.47 22.36
C ILE A 240 49.39 8.90 21.05
N LYS A 241 50.16 8.02 20.39
CA LYS A 241 49.77 7.39 19.14
C LYS A 241 48.48 6.55 19.28
N GLN A 242 48.28 5.90 20.42
CA GLN A 242 47.10 5.06 20.67
C GLN A 242 45.87 5.85 21.13
N SER A 243 46.03 7.10 21.57
CA SER A 243 44.94 7.81 22.25
C SER A 243 43.72 8.15 21.38
N PRO A 244 43.84 8.54 20.09
CA PRO A 244 42.66 8.78 19.26
C PRO A 244 41.81 7.51 19.10
N LEU A 245 42.45 6.35 18.89
CA LEU A 245 41.76 5.06 18.76
C LEU A 245 41.03 4.67 20.06
N MET A 246 41.69 4.82 21.21
CA MET A 246 41.09 4.50 22.51
C MET A 246 39.87 5.39 22.82
N VAL A 247 39.91 6.67 22.45
CA VAL A 247 38.77 7.56 22.63
C VAL A 247 37.65 7.25 21.65
N SER A 248 38.00 6.94 20.40
CA SER A 248 37.03 6.55 19.37
C SER A 248 36.22 5.31 19.78
N GLN A 249 36.88 4.27 20.28
CA GLN A 249 36.22 3.05 20.78
C GLN A 249 35.22 3.35 21.90
N LYS A 250 35.59 4.22 22.85
CA LYS A 250 34.69 4.62 23.94
C LYS A 250 33.48 5.43 23.47
N ILE A 251 33.67 6.29 22.48
CA ILE A 251 32.58 7.09 21.90
C ILE A 251 31.65 6.18 21.11
N GLU A 252 32.18 5.20 20.37
CA GLU A 252 31.38 4.21 19.67
C GLU A 252 30.53 3.38 20.66
N GLU A 253 31.10 2.94 21.78
CA GLU A 253 30.34 2.26 22.85
C GLU A 253 29.18 3.13 23.38
N LEU A 254 29.43 4.42 23.61
CA LEU A 254 28.39 5.36 24.03
C LEU A 254 27.31 5.54 22.95
N LEU A 255 27.71 5.78 21.71
CA LEU A 255 26.78 6.01 20.60
C LEU A 255 25.95 4.77 20.30
N LEU A 256 26.50 3.57 20.47
CA LEU A 256 25.75 2.31 20.42
C LEU A 256 24.70 2.24 21.54
N SER A 257 25.02 2.68 22.76
CA SER A 257 24.04 2.79 23.85
C SER A 257 22.92 3.77 23.51
N VAL A 258 23.26 4.91 22.91
CA VAL A 258 22.26 5.89 22.41
C VAL A 258 21.38 5.27 21.32
N SER A 259 21.97 4.55 20.36
CA SER A 259 21.20 3.87 19.31
C SER A 259 20.26 2.80 19.87
N ARG A 260 20.63 2.09 20.94
CA ARG A 260 19.72 1.13 21.61
C ARG A 260 18.48 1.81 22.18
N ASN A 261 18.59 3.06 22.63
CA ASN A 261 17.41 3.83 23.07
C ASN A 261 16.43 4.10 21.92
N PHE A 262 16.86 4.00 20.65
CA PHE A 262 15.98 4.18 19.51
C PHE A 262 15.03 3.00 19.30
N GLU A 263 15.32 1.83 19.87
CA GLU A 263 14.42 0.67 19.84
C GLU A 263 13.06 0.96 20.50
N TYR A 264 13.04 1.78 21.56
CA TYR A 264 11.80 2.20 22.23
C TYR A 264 10.82 2.87 21.25
N TRP A 265 11.34 3.64 20.30
CA TRP A 265 10.53 4.40 19.36
C TRP A 265 9.98 3.54 18.21
N LYS A 266 10.44 2.29 18.04
CA LYS A 266 9.87 1.36 17.05
C LYS A 266 8.41 1.03 17.29
N ARG A 267 7.87 1.25 18.49
CA ARG A 267 6.41 1.12 18.72
C ARG A 267 5.56 2.04 17.84
N TYR A 268 6.13 3.14 17.33
CA TYR A 268 5.48 4.06 16.40
C TYR A 268 5.80 3.75 14.93
N GLN A 269 6.52 2.67 14.63
CA GLN A 269 7.03 2.33 13.29
C GLN A 269 5.93 2.26 12.22
N PHE A 270 4.73 1.84 12.60
CA PHE A 270 3.57 1.79 11.72
C PHE A 270 3.21 3.15 11.10
N LEU A 271 3.64 4.27 11.69
CA LEU A 271 3.40 5.61 11.14
C LEU A 271 4.19 5.88 9.85
N TRP A 272 5.42 5.37 9.70
CA TRP A 272 6.32 5.71 8.60
C TRP A 272 6.81 4.52 7.76
N GLU A 273 6.56 3.29 8.19
CA GLU A 273 7.05 2.09 7.50
C GLU A 273 6.34 1.84 6.17
N LYS A 274 5.04 2.15 6.10
CA LYS A 274 4.20 1.88 4.93
C LYS A 274 3.87 3.17 4.18
N ASP A 275 3.68 3.02 2.87
CA ASP A 275 3.16 4.09 2.04
C ASP A 275 1.70 4.38 2.41
N ARG A 276 1.48 5.59 2.93
CA ARG A 276 0.17 6.05 3.37
C ARG A 276 -0.88 5.98 2.25
N CYS A 277 -0.55 6.45 1.06
CA CYS A 277 -1.50 6.53 -0.06
C CYS A 277 -1.93 5.13 -0.52
N LEU A 278 -1.01 4.17 -0.54
CA LEU A 278 -1.33 2.79 -0.87
C LEU A 278 -2.25 2.16 0.18
N VAL A 279 -1.91 2.28 1.47
CA VAL A 279 -2.67 1.66 2.56
C VAL A 279 -4.08 2.25 2.67
N THR A 280 -4.21 3.59 2.67
CA THR A 280 -5.53 4.23 2.78
C THR A 280 -6.38 3.98 1.52
N GLY A 281 -5.75 3.89 0.35
CA GLY A 281 -6.41 3.52 -0.91
C GLY A 281 -6.97 2.10 -0.91
N GLU A 282 -6.17 1.10 -0.51
CA GLU A 282 -6.61 -0.30 -0.39
C GLU A 282 -7.70 -0.47 0.67
N PHE A 283 -7.62 0.28 1.77
CA PHE A 283 -8.64 0.30 2.80
C PHE A 283 -9.98 0.84 2.25
N ALA A 284 -9.96 2.00 1.59
CA ALA A 284 -11.18 2.61 1.03
C ALA A 284 -11.79 1.78 -0.11
N ALA A 285 -10.97 1.07 -0.89
CA ALA A 285 -11.46 0.19 -1.96
C ALA A 285 -12.37 -0.95 -1.46
N LYS A 286 -12.28 -1.31 -0.17
CA LYS A 286 -13.15 -2.32 0.45
C LYS A 286 -14.53 -1.79 0.86
N ASN A 287 -14.82 -0.50 0.61
CA ASN A 287 -16.02 0.19 1.07
C ASN A 287 -16.34 -0.05 2.56
N PRO A 288 -15.43 0.28 3.48
CA PRO A 288 -15.66 0.10 4.91
C PRO A 288 -16.74 1.04 5.44
N SER A 289 -17.40 0.65 6.53
CA SER A 289 -18.37 1.50 7.24
C SER A 289 -17.68 2.64 7.99
N TYR A 290 -18.45 3.67 8.37
CA TYR A 290 -17.93 4.79 9.18
C TYR A 290 -17.29 4.31 10.48
N ALA A 291 -17.83 3.26 11.12
CA ALA A 291 -17.29 2.68 12.35
C ALA A 291 -15.86 2.13 12.15
N LYS A 292 -15.60 1.48 11.01
CA LYS A 292 -14.24 1.01 10.68
C LYS A 292 -13.29 2.17 10.38
N TYR A 293 -13.79 3.24 9.75
CA TYR A 293 -13.02 4.47 9.58
C TYR A 293 -12.68 5.11 10.93
N ASP A 294 -13.63 5.14 11.86
CA ASP A 294 -13.44 5.64 13.23
C ASP A 294 -12.37 4.81 13.97
N ASP A 295 -12.48 3.48 13.94
CA ASP A 295 -11.49 2.57 14.54
C ASP A 295 -10.07 2.85 14.03
N GLU A 296 -9.89 2.96 12.71
CA GLU A 296 -8.58 3.23 12.10
C GLU A 296 -8.07 4.64 12.40
N MET A 297 -8.91 5.68 12.27
CA MET A 297 -8.50 7.06 12.61
C MET A 297 -8.15 7.18 14.09
N ASN A 298 -8.87 6.48 14.97
CA ASN A 298 -8.60 6.50 16.40
C ASN A 298 -7.22 5.94 16.74
N VAL A 299 -6.75 4.90 16.04
CA VAL A 299 -5.37 4.38 16.21
C VAL A 299 -4.34 5.49 16.00
N PHE A 300 -4.50 6.30 14.95
CA PHE A 300 -3.59 7.40 14.65
C PHE A 300 -3.77 8.59 15.62
N ALA A 301 -5.00 8.88 16.03
CA ALA A 301 -5.29 9.93 17.00
C ALA A 301 -4.70 9.61 18.39
N MET A 302 -4.83 8.36 18.84
CA MET A 302 -4.20 7.88 20.07
C MET A 302 -2.68 7.96 19.97
N ALA A 303 -2.08 7.51 18.86
CA ALA A 303 -0.64 7.65 18.66
C ALA A 303 -0.17 9.11 18.67
N LYS A 304 -0.93 10.03 18.05
CA LYS A 304 -0.64 11.48 18.10
C LYS A 304 -0.66 11.99 19.54
N GLN A 305 -1.64 11.58 20.34
CA GLN A 305 -1.74 11.95 21.75
C GLN A 305 -0.58 11.37 22.57
N ASP A 306 -0.26 10.09 22.39
CA ASP A 306 0.84 9.41 23.08
C ASP A 306 2.19 10.08 22.78
N VAL A 307 2.46 10.39 21.51
CA VAL A 307 3.67 11.11 21.09
C VAL A 307 3.75 12.50 21.75
N ASN A 308 2.62 13.17 21.99
CA ASN A 308 2.60 14.47 22.66
C ASN A 308 2.90 14.39 24.17
N LEU A 309 2.69 13.23 24.80
CA LEU A 309 3.02 13.00 26.21
C LEU A 309 4.49 12.62 26.42
N GLU A 310 5.21 12.26 25.36
CA GLU A 310 6.62 11.89 25.45
C GLU A 310 7.53 13.07 25.81
N PRO A 311 8.62 12.83 26.56
CA PRO A 311 9.57 13.87 26.91
C PRO A 311 10.30 14.38 25.66
N ARG A 312 10.38 15.71 25.54
CA ARG A 312 11.02 16.40 24.40
C ARG A 312 12.54 16.34 24.41
N CYS A 313 13.13 15.96 25.52
CA CYS A 313 14.57 15.77 25.63
C CYS A 313 14.92 14.63 26.58
N LYS A 314 16.07 14.02 26.34
CA LYS A 314 16.65 12.97 27.19
C LYS A 314 18.14 13.19 27.28
N THR A 315 18.71 13.09 28.48
CA THR A 315 20.16 13.16 28.65
C THR A 315 20.73 11.75 28.74
N GLU A 316 21.69 11.45 27.89
CA GLU A 316 22.41 10.18 27.85
C GLU A 316 23.91 10.44 27.95
N SER A 317 24.46 10.24 29.15
CA SER A 317 25.85 10.55 29.50
C SER A 317 26.25 11.99 29.11
N MET A 318 27.14 12.15 28.13
CA MET A 318 27.63 13.45 27.67
C MET A 318 26.75 14.12 26.61
N ILE A 319 25.72 13.44 26.09
CA ILE A 319 24.88 13.94 24.98
C ILE A 319 23.49 14.29 25.51
N HIS A 320 23.06 15.53 25.28
CA HIS A 320 21.67 15.92 25.45
C HIS A 320 20.91 15.69 24.15
N LEU A 321 20.03 14.69 24.13
CA LEU A 321 19.21 14.34 22.98
C LEU A 321 17.98 15.25 22.92
N ASN A 322 17.90 16.05 21.88
CA ASN A 322 16.70 16.81 21.54
C ASN A 322 15.77 15.94 20.68
N LEU A 323 14.66 15.50 21.27
CA LEU A 323 13.65 14.66 20.63
C LEU A 323 12.54 15.48 19.98
N SER A 324 12.50 16.79 20.20
CA SER A 324 11.46 17.68 19.64
C SER A 324 11.29 17.52 18.12
N PRO A 325 12.36 17.46 17.29
CA PRO A 325 12.21 17.26 15.85
C PRO A 325 11.51 15.94 15.50
N LEU A 326 11.96 14.83 16.10
CA LEU A 326 11.33 13.52 15.93
C LEU A 326 9.84 13.56 16.32
N LEU A 327 9.52 14.08 17.50
CA LEU A 327 8.14 14.12 18.00
C LEU A 327 7.24 14.96 17.08
N ASN A 328 7.72 16.12 16.63
CA ASN A 328 6.98 16.97 15.69
C ASN A 328 6.73 16.23 14.37
N THR A 329 7.75 15.54 13.81
CA THR A 329 7.59 14.75 12.59
C THR A 329 6.58 13.63 12.78
N LEU A 330 6.62 12.89 13.89
CA LEU A 330 5.66 11.82 14.18
C LEU A 330 4.22 12.36 14.32
N GLN A 331 4.03 13.51 14.96
CA GLN A 331 2.72 14.16 15.06
C GLN A 331 2.18 14.58 13.70
N VAL A 332 3.03 15.14 12.84
CA VAL A 332 2.65 15.53 11.46
C VAL A 332 2.27 14.30 10.64
N ILE A 333 3.03 13.20 10.78
CA ILE A 333 2.70 11.95 10.08
C ILE A 333 1.37 11.40 10.58
N ALA A 334 1.15 11.29 11.90
CA ALA A 334 -0.12 10.82 12.46
C ALA A 334 -1.31 11.68 12.00
N GLU A 335 -1.16 13.01 11.99
CA GLU A 335 -2.21 13.90 11.47
C GLU A 335 -2.50 13.65 10.00
N SER A 336 -1.46 13.47 9.18
CA SER A 336 -1.64 13.22 7.76
C SER A 336 -2.36 11.90 7.45
N TRP A 337 -2.26 10.89 8.33
CA TRP A 337 -3.05 9.66 8.25
C TRP A 337 -4.53 9.94 8.52
N ILE A 338 -4.82 10.69 9.59
CA ILE A 338 -6.18 11.12 9.95
C ILE A 338 -6.80 11.94 8.80
N ASP A 339 -6.08 12.92 8.26
CA ASP A 339 -6.54 13.75 7.15
C ASP A 339 -6.83 12.91 5.90
N SER A 340 -5.95 11.98 5.55
CA SER A 340 -6.12 11.12 4.38
C SER A 340 -7.32 10.20 4.52
N LEU A 341 -7.53 9.60 5.69
CA LEU A 341 -8.69 8.76 5.95
C LEU A 341 -9.97 9.61 5.99
N GLY A 342 -9.92 10.78 6.62
CA GLY A 342 -11.04 11.73 6.72
C GLY A 342 -11.50 12.20 5.34
N TYR A 343 -10.57 12.51 4.46
CA TYR A 343 -10.85 12.84 3.06
C TYR A 343 -11.57 11.69 2.33
N LEU A 344 -11.11 10.44 2.50
CA LEU A 344 -11.71 9.28 1.83
C LEU A 344 -13.11 8.97 2.36
N LEU A 345 -13.31 9.07 3.69
CA LEU A 345 -14.62 8.96 4.31
C LEU A 345 -15.56 10.05 3.77
N ASN A 346 -15.15 11.33 3.78
CA ASN A 346 -15.93 12.43 3.21
C ASN A 346 -16.31 12.13 1.76
N LYS A 347 -15.34 11.75 0.91
CA LYS A 347 -15.61 11.46 -0.50
C LYS A 347 -16.73 10.42 -0.69
N SER A 348 -16.73 9.35 0.11
CA SER A 348 -17.80 8.35 0.08
C SER A 348 -19.12 8.86 0.68
N ALA A 349 -19.08 9.56 1.82
CA ALA A 349 -20.24 10.09 2.51
C ALA A 349 -20.96 11.15 1.66
N LYS A 350 -20.21 12.06 1.04
CA LYS A 350 -20.69 13.06 0.09
C LYS A 350 -21.44 12.39 -1.06
N LYS A 351 -20.84 11.40 -1.71
CA LYS A 351 -21.50 10.67 -2.80
C LYS A 351 -22.82 10.05 -2.34
N ASN A 352 -22.83 9.42 -1.17
CA ASN A 352 -24.04 8.80 -0.62
C ASN A 352 -25.11 9.84 -0.27
N LEU A 353 -24.73 10.97 0.35
CA LEU A 353 -25.62 12.06 0.70
C LEU A 353 -26.32 12.67 -0.51
N PHE A 354 -25.56 13.02 -1.56
CA PHE A 354 -26.12 13.62 -2.77
C PHE A 354 -26.99 12.64 -3.56
N ASN A 355 -26.57 11.38 -3.67
CA ASN A 355 -27.40 10.34 -4.28
C ASN A 355 -28.72 10.17 -3.52
N PHE A 356 -28.67 10.19 -2.20
CA PHE A 356 -29.85 10.07 -1.35
C PHE A 356 -30.78 11.28 -1.50
N ARG A 357 -30.24 12.50 -1.52
CA ARG A 357 -31.01 13.71 -1.84
C ARG A 357 -31.71 13.62 -3.19
N ASP A 358 -31.00 13.14 -4.21
CA ASP A 358 -31.54 13.03 -5.57
C ASP A 358 -32.67 11.99 -5.64
N GLU A 359 -32.53 10.88 -4.92
CA GLU A 359 -33.58 9.86 -4.73
C GLU A 359 -34.83 10.47 -4.06
N LEU A 360 -34.67 11.20 -2.94
CA LEU A 360 -35.77 11.88 -2.26
C LEU A 360 -36.46 12.92 -3.16
N THR A 361 -35.67 13.67 -3.93
CA THR A 361 -36.20 14.69 -4.86
C THR A 361 -37.00 14.03 -5.97
N GLN A 362 -36.55 12.90 -6.50
CA GLN A 362 -37.26 12.14 -7.52
C GLN A 362 -38.58 11.58 -6.99
N LEU A 363 -38.60 11.04 -5.77
CA LEU A 363 -39.81 10.56 -5.10
C LEU A 363 -40.81 11.70 -4.87
N SER A 364 -40.36 12.85 -4.37
CA SER A 364 -41.21 14.04 -4.19
C SER A 364 -41.81 14.52 -5.51
N LYS A 365 -41.02 14.52 -6.61
CA LYS A 365 -41.51 14.92 -7.93
C LYS A 365 -42.59 13.96 -8.46
N LYS A 366 -42.39 12.65 -8.32
CA LYS A 366 -43.38 11.64 -8.72
C LYS A 366 -44.66 11.75 -7.88
N LEU A 367 -44.53 12.00 -6.58
CA LEU A 367 -45.65 12.15 -5.66
C LEU A 367 -46.52 13.39 -5.98
N LYS A 368 -45.90 14.49 -6.42
CA LYS A 368 -46.57 15.76 -6.77
C LYS A 368 -47.19 15.79 -8.17
N GLN A 369 -47.06 14.72 -8.94
CA GLN A 369 -47.66 14.64 -10.28
C GLN A 369 -49.19 14.60 -10.16
N SER A 370 -49.90 15.46 -10.89
CA SER A 370 -51.37 15.39 -10.95
C SER A 370 -51.80 14.12 -11.70
N PRO A 371 -52.66 13.27 -11.12
CA PRO A 371 -53.14 12.09 -11.80
C PRO A 371 -54.26 12.45 -12.78
N ASP A 372 -53.88 12.93 -13.96
CA ASP A 372 -54.84 13.26 -15.04
C ASP A 372 -55.25 12.02 -15.84
N THR A 373 -54.43 10.97 -15.83
CA THR A 373 -54.71 9.67 -16.46
C THR A 373 -54.66 8.51 -15.46
N VAL A 374 -55.21 7.35 -15.86
CA VAL A 374 -55.10 6.08 -15.09
C VAL A 374 -53.64 5.72 -14.83
N ASN A 375 -52.75 5.95 -15.80
CA ASN A 375 -51.32 5.65 -15.67
C ASN A 375 -50.62 6.61 -14.71
N ASP A 376 -51.00 7.89 -14.72
CA ASP A 376 -50.48 8.86 -13.75
C ASP A 376 -50.92 8.50 -12.33
N LEU A 377 -52.18 8.09 -12.14
CA LEU A 377 -52.67 7.60 -10.85
C LEU A 377 -51.91 6.35 -10.39
N LYS A 378 -51.69 5.37 -11.28
CA LYS A 378 -50.90 4.16 -10.97
C LYS A 378 -49.47 4.54 -10.52
N SER A 379 -48.82 5.46 -11.22
CA SER A 379 -47.48 5.96 -10.89
C SER A 379 -47.41 6.58 -9.49
N VAL A 380 -48.39 7.44 -9.15
CA VAL A 380 -48.47 8.09 -7.83
C VAL A 380 -48.74 7.07 -6.72
N LEU A 381 -49.68 6.13 -6.93
CA LEU A 381 -50.00 5.10 -5.93
C LEU A 381 -48.87 4.10 -5.71
N SER A 382 -48.13 3.74 -6.77
CA SER A 382 -46.90 2.94 -6.65
C SER A 382 -45.86 3.69 -5.82
N THR A 383 -45.63 4.97 -6.11
CA THR A 383 -44.69 5.81 -5.37
C THR A 383 -45.04 5.91 -3.89
N ILE A 384 -46.33 6.04 -3.54
CA ILE A 384 -46.80 6.04 -2.15
C ILE A 384 -46.49 4.71 -1.46
N SER A 385 -46.73 3.58 -2.14
CA SER A 385 -46.40 2.25 -1.62
C SER A 385 -44.89 2.06 -1.42
N ASP A 386 -44.09 2.51 -2.38
CA ASP A 386 -42.63 2.45 -2.31
C ASP A 386 -42.11 3.25 -1.10
N ILE A 387 -42.55 4.50 -0.94
CA ILE A 387 -42.21 5.35 0.21
C ILE A 387 -42.56 4.65 1.54
N ARG A 388 -43.71 3.97 1.60
CA ARG A 388 -44.13 3.25 2.81
C ARG A 388 -43.24 2.04 3.09
N TYR A 389 -42.93 1.25 2.07
CA TYR A 389 -42.15 0.02 2.21
C TYR A 389 -40.67 0.29 2.53
N MET A 390 -40.09 1.33 1.94
CA MET A 390 -38.69 1.69 2.11
C MET A 390 -38.38 2.39 3.45
N SER A 391 -39.38 2.69 4.29
CA SER A 391 -39.22 3.56 5.46
C SER A 391 -38.11 3.16 6.43
N VAL A 392 -38.02 1.87 6.78
CA VAL A 392 -36.97 1.35 7.67
C VAL A 392 -35.58 1.48 7.03
N ASP A 393 -35.46 1.15 5.73
CA ASP A 393 -34.19 1.24 5.00
C ASP A 393 -33.73 2.69 4.85
N MET A 394 -34.67 3.65 4.77
CA MET A 394 -34.34 5.08 4.74
C MET A 394 -33.81 5.58 6.08
N GLU A 395 -34.41 5.17 7.21
CA GLU A 395 -33.94 5.55 8.55
C GLU A 395 -32.53 5.03 8.84
N ILE A 396 -32.23 3.80 8.42
CA ILE A 396 -30.87 3.23 8.52
C ILE A 396 -29.89 4.07 7.69
N ARG A 397 -30.23 4.40 6.44
CA ARG A 397 -29.38 5.22 5.57
C ARG A 397 -29.15 6.63 6.11
N ILE A 398 -30.18 7.26 6.67
CA ILE A 398 -30.07 8.58 7.33
C ILE A 398 -29.10 8.50 8.51
N THR A 399 -29.25 7.48 9.36
CA THR A 399 -28.37 7.25 10.51
C THR A 399 -26.92 7.05 10.07
N ASP A 400 -26.68 6.21 9.06
CA ASP A 400 -25.33 5.96 8.53
C ASP A 400 -24.68 7.24 7.97
N ILE A 401 -25.45 8.08 7.27
CA ILE A 401 -24.99 9.39 6.78
C ILE A 401 -24.65 10.28 7.98
N GLN A 402 -25.56 10.44 8.94
CA GLN A 402 -25.35 11.29 10.11
C GLN A 402 -24.12 10.86 10.92
N GLU A 403 -23.95 9.57 11.16
CA GLU A 403 -22.80 9.03 11.88
C GLU A 403 -21.48 9.18 11.10
N SER A 404 -21.52 9.10 9.77
CA SER A 404 -20.35 9.40 8.93
C SER A 404 -19.91 10.86 9.10
N TYR A 405 -20.85 11.81 9.06
CA TYR A 405 -20.54 13.23 9.25
C TYR A 405 -20.19 13.59 10.70
N ARG A 406 -20.76 12.89 11.69
CA ARG A 406 -20.35 13.01 13.10
C ARG A 406 -18.90 12.56 13.29
N THR A 407 -18.52 11.44 12.67
CA THR A 407 -17.13 10.93 12.68
C THR A 407 -16.18 11.95 12.05
N LEU A 408 -16.52 12.49 10.86
CA LEU A 408 -15.74 13.55 10.21
C LEU A 408 -15.56 14.79 11.12
N ALA A 409 -16.60 15.18 11.87
CA ALA A 409 -16.54 16.30 12.80
C ALA A 409 -15.61 16.04 14.00
N ILE A 410 -15.61 14.81 14.56
CA ILE A 410 -14.70 14.42 15.66
C ILE A 410 -13.24 14.61 15.26
N TYR A 411 -12.87 14.15 14.07
CA TYR A 411 -11.51 14.26 13.55
C TYR A 411 -11.22 15.59 12.84
N LYS A 412 -12.17 16.53 12.86
CA LYS A 412 -12.04 17.87 12.25
C LYS A 412 -11.70 17.84 10.75
N ALA A 413 -12.20 16.84 10.03
CA ALA A 413 -12.05 16.77 8.60
C ALA A 413 -12.79 17.93 7.92
N GLU A 414 -12.23 18.44 6.82
CA GLU A 414 -12.87 19.49 6.03
C GLU A 414 -14.14 18.94 5.35
N VAL A 415 -15.26 19.64 5.53
CA VAL A 415 -16.58 19.32 4.98
C VAL A 415 -17.20 20.59 4.42
N GLY A 416 -17.78 20.52 3.21
CA GLY A 416 -18.46 21.66 2.57
C GLY A 416 -19.70 22.11 3.35
N GLU A 417 -20.01 23.41 3.29
CA GLU A 417 -21.22 23.95 3.96
C GLU A 417 -22.51 23.42 3.31
N ASP A 418 -22.50 23.17 2.00
CA ASP A 418 -23.59 22.52 1.27
C ASP A 418 -23.92 21.12 1.83
N GLU A 419 -22.89 20.37 2.21
CA GLU A 419 -23.04 19.05 2.82
C GLU A 419 -23.60 19.15 4.24
N LYS A 420 -23.08 20.08 5.06
CA LYS A 420 -23.54 20.26 6.45
C LYS A 420 -25.01 20.68 6.51
N GLU A 421 -25.39 21.65 5.68
CA GLU A 421 -26.79 22.09 5.57
C GLU A 421 -27.69 20.94 5.15
N LEU A 422 -27.27 20.15 4.14
CA LEU A 422 -28.05 19.03 3.64
C LEU A 422 -28.21 17.92 4.68
N VAL A 423 -27.14 17.54 5.39
CA VAL A 423 -27.20 16.54 6.48
C VAL A 423 -28.13 16.98 7.61
N ALA A 424 -28.15 18.28 7.93
CA ALA A 424 -29.01 18.81 8.98
C ALA A 424 -30.50 18.73 8.65
N ILE A 425 -30.86 18.78 7.36
CA ILE A 425 -32.25 18.78 6.90
C ILE A 425 -32.71 17.45 6.28
N ILE A 426 -31.82 16.50 6.01
CA ILE A 426 -32.16 15.30 5.24
C ILE A 426 -33.20 14.42 5.94
N ASP A 427 -33.10 14.32 7.27
CA ASP A 427 -34.07 13.59 8.11
C ASP A 427 -35.45 14.25 8.06
N GLN A 428 -35.49 15.57 8.22
CA GLN A 428 -36.73 16.35 8.08
C GLN A 428 -37.31 16.23 6.66
N THR A 429 -36.46 16.24 5.63
CA THR A 429 -36.88 16.09 4.23
C THR A 429 -37.56 14.74 3.99
N TRP A 430 -37.03 13.66 4.57
CA TRP A 430 -37.66 12.34 4.52
C TRP A 430 -38.99 12.31 5.31
N SER A 431 -39.01 12.85 6.52
CA SER A 431 -40.21 12.94 7.36
C SER A 431 -41.33 13.74 6.67
N ASP A 432 -40.99 14.85 6.04
CA ASP A 432 -41.92 15.70 5.28
C ASP A 432 -42.46 14.95 4.06
N LEU A 433 -41.59 14.27 3.29
CA LEU A 433 -42.00 13.45 2.15
C LEU A 433 -42.91 12.29 2.57
N TYR A 434 -42.59 11.62 3.67
CA TYR A 434 -43.41 10.54 4.23
C TYR A 434 -44.77 11.06 4.70
N THR A 435 -44.82 12.25 5.29
CA THR A 435 -46.07 12.88 5.71
C THR A 435 -46.90 13.34 4.49
N GLU A 436 -46.25 13.95 3.50
CA GLU A 436 -46.85 14.36 2.24
C GLU A 436 -47.44 13.15 1.50
N SER A 437 -46.75 12.00 1.48
CA SER A 437 -47.26 10.79 0.81
C SER A 437 -48.58 10.32 1.42
N ARG A 438 -48.73 10.40 2.75
CA ARG A 438 -50.00 10.06 3.43
C ARG A 438 -51.09 11.09 3.19
N GLN A 439 -50.74 12.37 3.05
CA GLN A 439 -51.69 13.43 2.72
C GLN A 439 -52.23 13.27 1.29
N VAL A 440 -51.34 13.00 0.33
CA VAL A 440 -51.71 12.71 -1.07
C VAL A 440 -52.53 11.43 -1.14
N ASP A 441 -52.14 10.37 -0.44
CA ASP A 441 -52.94 9.14 -0.37
C ASP A 441 -54.36 9.39 0.15
N HIS A 442 -54.50 10.27 1.14
CA HIS A 442 -55.80 10.66 1.69
C HIS A 442 -56.62 11.52 0.72
N SER A 443 -56.01 12.49 0.03
CA SER A 443 -56.70 13.36 -0.92
C SER A 443 -57.18 12.59 -2.15
N LEU A 444 -56.47 11.53 -2.52
CA LEU A 444 -56.84 10.64 -3.62
C LEU A 444 -57.98 9.66 -3.27
N LYS A 445 -58.55 9.67 -2.05
CA LYS A 445 -59.62 8.73 -1.67
C LYS A 445 -60.81 8.73 -2.62
N ASP A 446 -61.33 9.89 -2.99
CA ASP A 446 -62.51 9.97 -3.86
C ASP A 446 -62.15 9.69 -5.32
N VAL A 447 -60.93 10.06 -5.74
CA VAL A 447 -60.35 9.67 -7.03
C VAL A 447 -60.23 8.14 -7.11
N LYS A 448 -59.64 7.49 -6.09
CA LYS A 448 -59.55 6.03 -5.96
C LYS A 448 -60.91 5.36 -6.05
N LYS A 449 -61.96 5.91 -5.41
CA LYS A 449 -63.33 5.37 -5.54
C LYS A 449 -63.84 5.43 -6.98
N SER A 450 -63.68 6.57 -7.65
CA SER A 450 -64.09 6.74 -9.05
C SER A 450 -63.34 5.76 -9.97
N PHE A 451 -62.01 5.71 -9.84
CA PHE A 451 -61.17 4.78 -10.60
C PHE A 451 -61.40 3.32 -10.23
N ALA A 452 -61.82 2.99 -9.01
CA ALA A 452 -62.22 1.64 -8.62
C ALA A 452 -63.50 1.19 -9.35
N VAL A 453 -64.45 2.10 -9.60
CA VAL A 453 -65.61 1.81 -10.45
C VAL A 453 -65.16 1.55 -11.88
N ILE A 454 -64.35 2.44 -12.46
CA ILE A 454 -63.82 2.28 -13.83
C ILE A 454 -63.00 0.99 -13.97
N THR A 455 -62.17 0.65 -12.96
CA THR A 455 -61.37 -0.57 -12.97
C THR A 455 -62.24 -1.81 -12.90
N LYS A 456 -63.31 -1.80 -12.09
CA LYS A 456 -64.29 -2.90 -12.07
C LYS A 456 -65.03 -3.05 -13.40
N GLU A 457 -65.42 -1.95 -14.03
CA GLU A 457 -66.03 -1.98 -15.37
C GLU A 457 -65.07 -2.57 -16.41
N LYS A 458 -63.80 -2.14 -16.41
CA LYS A 458 -62.77 -2.72 -17.28
C LYS A 458 -62.48 -4.19 -16.99
N VAL A 459 -62.53 -4.62 -15.73
CA VAL A 459 -62.39 -6.04 -15.37
C VAL A 459 -63.57 -6.85 -15.91
N GLU A 460 -64.80 -6.33 -15.85
CA GLU A 460 -65.96 -6.99 -16.45
C GLU A 460 -65.90 -7.01 -17.99
N GLU A 461 -65.47 -5.93 -18.62
CA GLU A 461 -65.21 -5.89 -20.07
C GLU A 461 -64.12 -6.90 -20.47
N PHE A 462 -63.02 -6.95 -19.71
CA PHE A 462 -61.96 -7.93 -19.90
C PHE A 462 -62.47 -9.36 -19.76
N ARG A 463 -63.33 -9.65 -18.78
CA ARG A 463 -63.96 -10.98 -18.64
C ARG A 463 -64.81 -11.35 -19.85
N GLN A 464 -65.55 -10.40 -20.42
CA GLN A 464 -66.29 -10.62 -21.66
C GLN A 464 -65.34 -10.89 -22.83
N ASN A 465 -64.26 -10.11 -22.96
CA ASN A 465 -63.24 -10.30 -23.99
C ASN A 465 -62.55 -11.66 -23.86
N VAL A 466 -62.21 -12.10 -22.65
CA VAL A 466 -61.66 -13.44 -22.38
C VAL A 466 -62.66 -14.52 -22.76
N SER A 467 -63.94 -14.36 -22.44
CA SER A 467 -64.99 -15.32 -22.82
C SER A 467 -65.12 -15.43 -24.34
N ILE A 468 -65.14 -14.30 -25.06
CA ILE A 468 -65.19 -14.26 -26.53
C ILE A 468 -63.95 -14.92 -27.13
N PHE A 469 -62.77 -14.62 -26.59
CA PHE A 469 -61.52 -15.24 -27.03
C PHE A 469 -61.50 -16.75 -26.74
N ALA A 470 -61.99 -17.18 -25.57
CA ALA A 470 -62.09 -18.58 -25.19
C ALA A 470 -63.04 -19.35 -26.14
N GLU A 471 -64.18 -18.78 -26.49
CA GLU A 471 -65.09 -19.35 -27.48
C GLU A 471 -64.43 -19.45 -28.86
N SER A 472 -63.75 -18.39 -29.32
CA SER A 472 -63.01 -18.41 -30.58
C SER A 472 -61.89 -19.46 -30.57
N PHE A 473 -61.13 -19.55 -29.49
CA PHE A 473 -60.04 -20.52 -29.31
C PHE A 473 -60.54 -21.96 -29.33
N ASN A 474 -61.68 -22.24 -28.69
CA ASN A 474 -62.26 -23.58 -28.64
C ASN A 474 -62.93 -24.00 -29.96
N LEU A 475 -63.50 -23.07 -30.74
CA LEU A 475 -64.23 -23.38 -31.98
C LEU A 475 -63.38 -23.24 -33.24
N HIS A 476 -62.46 -22.28 -33.26
CA HIS A 476 -61.70 -21.89 -34.46
C HIS A 476 -60.19 -21.82 -34.18
N GLY A 477 -59.74 -22.18 -32.98
CA GLY A 477 -58.32 -22.16 -32.64
C GLY A 477 -57.54 -23.34 -33.22
N PRO A 478 -56.22 -23.35 -33.00
CA PRO A 478 -55.33 -24.39 -33.53
C PRO A 478 -55.70 -25.80 -33.04
N GLY A 479 -56.38 -25.92 -31.91
CA GLY A 479 -56.86 -27.20 -31.37
C GLY A 479 -58.12 -27.76 -32.04
N ALA A 480 -58.86 -26.94 -32.81
CA ALA A 480 -60.22 -27.21 -33.29
C ALA A 480 -60.30 -27.51 -34.80
N VAL A 481 -59.16 -27.64 -35.49
CA VAL A 481 -59.09 -27.82 -36.95
C VAL A 481 -59.34 -29.25 -37.42
N GLY A 482 -59.49 -30.21 -36.51
CA GLY A 482 -59.69 -31.62 -36.84
C GLY A 482 -58.45 -32.21 -37.52
N GLU A 483 -58.65 -32.86 -38.66
CA GLU A 483 -57.59 -33.50 -39.46
C GLU A 483 -56.71 -32.50 -40.24
N ASP A 484 -57.15 -31.25 -40.41
CA ASP A 484 -56.42 -30.21 -41.15
C ASP A 484 -55.36 -29.52 -40.27
N LEU A 485 -54.32 -30.29 -39.93
CA LEU A 485 -53.21 -29.85 -39.08
C LEU A 485 -52.43 -28.66 -39.71
N ASP A 486 -52.43 -28.54 -41.03
CA ASP A 486 -51.79 -27.43 -41.74
C ASP A 486 -52.49 -26.10 -41.49
N LYS A 487 -53.83 -26.10 -41.54
CA LYS A 487 -54.61 -24.93 -41.15
C LYS A 487 -54.36 -24.56 -39.69
N GLY A 488 -54.26 -25.54 -38.79
CA GLY A 488 -53.97 -25.30 -37.38
C GLY A 488 -52.61 -24.65 -37.14
N LEU A 489 -51.57 -25.12 -37.82
CA LEU A 489 -50.22 -24.52 -37.77
C LEU A 489 -50.24 -23.08 -38.30
N SER A 490 -50.97 -22.82 -39.39
CA SER A 490 -51.03 -21.48 -40.02
C SER A 490 -51.70 -20.39 -39.17
N ILE A 491 -52.62 -20.78 -38.27
CA ILE A 491 -53.32 -19.84 -37.38
C ILE A 491 -52.71 -19.77 -35.98
N MET A 492 -51.73 -20.63 -35.68
CA MET A 492 -51.11 -20.75 -34.36
C MET A 492 -50.50 -19.44 -33.88
N ASP A 493 -49.65 -18.82 -34.71
CA ASP A 493 -48.94 -17.59 -34.35
C ASP A 493 -49.90 -16.44 -34.02
N LYS A 494 -51.01 -16.32 -34.77
CA LYS A 494 -52.04 -15.32 -34.52
C LYS A 494 -52.67 -15.47 -33.13
N TYR A 495 -53.06 -16.70 -32.75
CA TYR A 495 -53.65 -16.95 -31.44
C TYR A 495 -52.63 -16.78 -30.29
N GLU A 496 -51.34 -16.97 -30.56
CA GLU A 496 -50.26 -16.72 -29.61
C GLU A 496 -50.08 -15.23 -29.33
N GLU A 497 -50.08 -14.41 -30.39
CA GLU A 497 -50.06 -12.95 -30.27
C GLU A 497 -51.29 -12.41 -29.54
N ASP A 498 -52.49 -12.91 -29.88
CA ASP A 498 -53.74 -12.48 -29.25
C ASP A 498 -53.80 -12.91 -27.78
N LEU A 499 -53.32 -14.11 -27.43
CA LEU A 499 -53.18 -14.55 -26.05
C LEU A 499 -52.18 -13.66 -25.28
N ALA A 500 -51.05 -13.30 -25.88
CA ALA A 500 -50.05 -12.44 -25.25
C ALA A 500 -50.64 -11.05 -24.91
N LYS A 501 -51.48 -10.49 -25.78
CA LYS A 501 -52.21 -9.23 -25.50
C LYS A 501 -53.16 -9.38 -24.31
N ILE A 502 -53.94 -10.46 -24.27
CA ILE A 502 -54.86 -10.76 -23.15
C ILE A 502 -54.12 -10.92 -21.83
N VAL A 503 -52.97 -11.61 -21.83
CA VAL A 503 -52.15 -11.80 -20.63
C VAL A 503 -51.56 -10.48 -20.14
N ALA A 504 -51.04 -9.64 -21.04
CA ALA A 504 -50.53 -8.32 -20.69
C ALA A 504 -51.63 -7.43 -20.09
N GLU A 505 -52.84 -7.45 -20.68
CA GLU A 505 -53.99 -6.73 -20.16
C GLU A 505 -54.41 -7.25 -18.77
N TRP A 506 -54.39 -8.57 -18.55
CA TRP A 506 -54.68 -9.19 -17.24
C TRP A 506 -53.69 -8.77 -16.16
N GLU A 507 -52.39 -8.75 -16.46
CA GLU A 507 -51.35 -8.30 -15.52
C GLU A 507 -51.53 -6.80 -15.18
N GLU A 508 -51.86 -5.99 -16.18
CA GLU A 508 -52.09 -4.56 -16.01
C GLU A 508 -53.30 -4.25 -15.11
N LEU A 509 -54.39 -5.00 -15.29
CA LEU A 509 -55.60 -4.92 -14.45
C LEU A 509 -55.35 -5.45 -13.04
N THR A 510 -54.64 -6.56 -12.90
CA THR A 510 -54.27 -7.14 -11.59
C THR A 510 -53.44 -6.15 -10.77
N ASN A 511 -52.49 -5.44 -11.41
CA ASN A 511 -51.71 -4.41 -10.75
C ASN A 511 -52.57 -3.19 -10.36
N ALA A 512 -53.54 -2.81 -11.20
CA ALA A 512 -54.50 -1.75 -10.87
C ALA A 512 -55.37 -2.12 -9.67
N GLU A 513 -55.88 -3.35 -9.60
CA GLU A 513 -56.65 -3.86 -8.47
C GLU A 513 -55.84 -3.83 -7.17
N LYS A 514 -54.58 -4.28 -7.20
CA LYS A 514 -53.68 -4.22 -6.04
C LYS A 514 -53.42 -2.78 -5.56
N LEU A 515 -53.14 -1.85 -6.48
CA LEU A 515 -52.87 -0.45 -6.15
C LEU A 515 -54.10 0.29 -5.57
N LEU A 516 -55.30 -0.18 -5.91
CA LEU A 516 -56.57 0.35 -5.42
C LEU A 516 -57.12 -0.40 -4.20
N ASP A 517 -56.36 -1.34 -3.63
CA ASP A 517 -56.79 -2.23 -2.54
C ASP A 517 -58.10 -2.98 -2.85
N LEU A 518 -58.30 -3.36 -4.12
CA LEU A 518 -59.44 -4.18 -4.57
C LEU A 518 -59.11 -5.67 -4.46
N PRO A 519 -60.12 -6.55 -4.29
CA PRO A 519 -59.91 -8.00 -4.38
C PRO A 519 -59.37 -8.35 -5.76
N VAL A 520 -58.21 -9.02 -5.80
CA VAL A 520 -57.60 -9.44 -7.08
C VAL A 520 -58.49 -10.46 -7.78
N THR A 521 -58.88 -10.15 -9.02
CA THR A 521 -59.74 -11.00 -9.82
C THR A 521 -58.94 -12.12 -10.46
N VAL A 522 -59.23 -13.36 -10.06
CA VAL A 522 -58.63 -14.56 -10.66
C VAL A 522 -59.39 -14.90 -11.93
N CYS A 523 -58.68 -15.11 -13.04
CA CYS A 523 -59.27 -15.54 -14.32
C CYS A 523 -58.75 -16.93 -14.72
N PRO A 524 -59.40 -18.02 -14.28
CA PRO A 524 -58.95 -19.38 -14.56
C PRO A 524 -58.91 -19.73 -16.05
N GLU A 525 -59.74 -19.07 -16.87
CA GLU A 525 -59.79 -19.29 -18.31
C GLU A 525 -58.51 -18.87 -19.02
N VAL A 526 -57.92 -17.73 -18.64
CA VAL A 526 -56.62 -17.29 -19.19
C VAL A 526 -55.54 -18.32 -18.87
N THR A 527 -55.46 -18.79 -17.62
CA THR A 527 -54.49 -19.81 -17.21
C THR A 527 -54.71 -21.13 -17.94
N ARG A 528 -55.97 -21.53 -18.15
CA ARG A 528 -56.31 -22.73 -18.94
C ARG A 528 -55.84 -22.58 -20.38
N ILE A 529 -56.17 -21.48 -21.05
CA ILE A 529 -55.82 -21.24 -22.46
C ILE A 529 -54.30 -21.13 -22.63
N GLN A 530 -53.59 -20.48 -21.71
CA GLN A 530 -52.11 -20.46 -21.73
C GLN A 530 -51.51 -21.87 -21.68
N LYS A 531 -52.06 -22.72 -20.82
CA LYS A 531 -51.64 -24.11 -20.69
C LYS A 531 -51.93 -24.90 -21.97
N ASP A 532 -53.14 -24.77 -22.50
CA ASP A 532 -53.58 -25.47 -23.71
C ASP A 532 -52.77 -25.00 -24.93
N MET A 533 -52.51 -23.69 -25.07
CA MET A 533 -51.70 -23.13 -26.16
C MET A 533 -50.25 -23.61 -26.11
N SER A 534 -49.64 -23.66 -24.92
CA SER A 534 -48.31 -24.25 -24.74
C SER A 534 -48.27 -25.73 -25.10
N GLY A 535 -49.33 -26.47 -24.78
CA GLY A 535 -49.48 -27.87 -25.18
C GLY A 535 -49.65 -28.04 -26.69
N LEU A 536 -50.50 -27.23 -27.32
CA LEU A 536 -50.69 -27.21 -28.76
C LEU A 536 -49.37 -26.91 -29.49
N ARG A 537 -48.56 -25.97 -29.01
CA ARG A 537 -47.25 -25.67 -29.60
C ARG A 537 -46.31 -26.87 -29.55
N GLN A 538 -46.29 -27.61 -28.45
CA GLN A 538 -45.49 -28.83 -28.35
C GLN A 538 -45.95 -29.90 -29.35
N ALA A 539 -47.27 -30.09 -29.52
CA ALA A 539 -47.80 -31.04 -30.50
C ALA A 539 -47.53 -30.60 -31.95
N TYR A 540 -47.73 -29.32 -32.26
CA TYR A 540 -47.47 -28.75 -33.59
C TYR A 540 -45.99 -28.74 -33.97
N ASN A 541 -45.07 -28.59 -33.01
CA ASN A 541 -43.64 -28.74 -33.29
C ASN A 541 -43.28 -30.17 -33.75
N VAL A 542 -43.93 -31.20 -33.18
CA VAL A 542 -43.75 -32.59 -33.63
C VAL A 542 -44.34 -32.76 -35.04
N TYR A 543 -45.52 -32.18 -35.30
CA TYR A 543 -46.12 -32.19 -36.63
C TYR A 543 -45.26 -31.49 -37.67
N GLU A 544 -44.76 -30.29 -37.39
CA GLU A 544 -43.91 -29.52 -38.31
C GLU A 544 -42.62 -30.29 -38.65
N ALA A 545 -41.94 -30.83 -37.64
CA ALA A 545 -40.74 -31.66 -37.85
C ALA A 545 -41.05 -32.93 -38.66
N GLN A 546 -42.19 -33.58 -38.40
CA GLN A 546 -42.65 -34.74 -39.16
C GLN A 546 -43.01 -34.38 -40.60
N LYS A 547 -43.67 -33.24 -40.82
CA LYS A 547 -44.05 -32.75 -42.14
C LYS A 547 -42.81 -32.41 -42.99
N GLU A 548 -41.84 -31.72 -42.42
CA GLU A 548 -40.56 -31.44 -43.08
C GLU A 548 -39.76 -32.71 -43.38
N ALA A 549 -39.78 -33.68 -42.48
CA ALA A 549 -39.15 -34.98 -42.71
C ALA A 549 -39.85 -35.73 -43.85
N LYS A 550 -41.19 -35.79 -43.83
CA LYS A 550 -41.99 -36.42 -44.89
C LYS A 550 -41.77 -35.76 -46.24
N ALA A 551 -41.73 -34.43 -46.31
CA ALA A 551 -41.43 -33.70 -47.55
C ALA A 551 -40.06 -34.09 -48.13
N ARG A 552 -39.02 -34.14 -47.29
CA ARG A 552 -37.68 -34.60 -47.71
C ARG A 552 -37.66 -36.05 -48.17
N TRP A 553 -38.41 -36.93 -47.49
CA TRP A 553 -38.51 -38.34 -47.87
C TRP A 553 -39.24 -38.52 -49.20
N SER A 554 -40.30 -37.74 -49.44
CA SER A 554 -41.07 -37.76 -50.69
C SER A 554 -40.20 -37.49 -51.93
N GLU A 555 -39.17 -36.63 -51.80
CA GLU A 555 -38.22 -36.30 -52.88
C GLU A 555 -37.17 -37.40 -53.15
N THR A 556 -37.07 -38.43 -52.28
CA THR A 556 -36.06 -39.48 -52.42
C THR A 556 -36.43 -40.45 -53.54
N LEU A 557 -35.47 -40.78 -54.42
CA LEU A 557 -35.63 -41.79 -55.46
C LEU A 557 -35.92 -43.17 -54.86
N TRP A 558 -36.80 -43.95 -55.51
CA TRP A 558 -37.23 -45.27 -55.05
C TRP A 558 -36.06 -46.25 -54.87
N VAL A 559 -35.07 -46.17 -55.76
CA VAL A 559 -33.86 -47.01 -55.70
C VAL A 559 -33.07 -46.75 -54.42
N ASP A 560 -32.87 -45.47 -54.09
CA ASP A 560 -32.07 -45.01 -52.93
C ASP A 560 -32.86 -45.01 -51.61
N LEU A 561 -34.14 -45.41 -51.64
CA LEU A 561 -35.03 -45.36 -50.49
C LEU A 561 -34.61 -46.35 -49.40
N ASP A 562 -34.23 -45.86 -48.22
CA ASP A 562 -34.00 -46.68 -47.04
C ASP A 562 -35.27 -46.77 -46.18
N ILE A 563 -36.00 -47.88 -46.32
CA ILE A 563 -37.27 -48.10 -45.62
C ILE A 563 -37.06 -48.29 -44.12
N GLN A 564 -35.92 -48.86 -43.69
CA GLN A 564 -35.62 -49.02 -42.27
C GLN A 564 -35.38 -47.66 -41.61
N MET A 565 -34.66 -46.76 -42.29
CA MET A 565 -34.47 -45.38 -41.83
C MET A 565 -35.81 -44.64 -41.70
N LEU A 566 -36.74 -44.82 -42.66
CA LEU A 566 -38.08 -44.21 -42.57
C LEU A 566 -38.89 -44.77 -41.38
N GLN A 567 -38.85 -46.07 -41.16
CA GLN A 567 -39.50 -46.74 -40.02
C GLN A 567 -38.95 -46.23 -38.68
N ASP A 568 -37.62 -46.13 -38.56
CA ASP A 568 -36.96 -45.64 -37.34
C ASP A 568 -37.31 -44.16 -37.06
N ASN A 569 -37.36 -43.33 -38.10
CA ASN A 569 -37.70 -41.91 -37.95
C ASN A 569 -39.16 -41.68 -37.59
N ILE A 570 -40.12 -42.39 -38.23
CA ILE A 570 -41.55 -42.24 -37.87
C ILE A 570 -41.82 -42.76 -36.45
N GLU A 571 -41.19 -43.87 -36.04
CA GLU A 571 -41.29 -44.35 -34.66
C GLU A 571 -40.64 -43.37 -33.68
N GLY A 572 -39.57 -42.67 -34.10
CA GLY A 572 -38.98 -41.55 -33.38
C GLY A 572 -39.96 -40.40 -33.14
N PHE A 573 -40.75 -40.01 -34.15
CA PHE A 573 -41.79 -38.97 -34.00
C PHE A 573 -42.97 -39.44 -33.13
N ILE A 574 -43.45 -40.68 -33.31
CA ILE A 574 -44.48 -41.28 -32.45
C ILE A 574 -44.00 -41.33 -30.99
N LYS A 575 -42.76 -41.72 -30.76
CA LYS A 575 -42.15 -41.71 -29.42
C LYS A 575 -42.05 -40.31 -28.84
N SER A 576 -41.68 -39.31 -29.66
CA SER A 576 -41.62 -37.91 -29.26
C SER A 576 -43.00 -37.39 -28.83
N LEU A 577 -44.05 -37.71 -29.60
CA LEU A 577 -45.44 -37.41 -29.24
C LEU A 577 -45.86 -38.12 -27.95
N ARG A 578 -45.48 -39.40 -27.75
CA ARG A 578 -45.77 -40.18 -26.53
C ARG A 578 -45.05 -39.68 -25.28
N GLN A 579 -43.88 -39.04 -25.45
CA GLN A 579 -43.12 -38.44 -24.37
C GLN A 579 -43.70 -37.09 -23.91
N LEU A 580 -44.59 -36.49 -24.69
CA LEU A 580 -45.28 -35.27 -24.27
C LEU A 580 -46.13 -35.52 -23.01
N PRO A 581 -46.34 -34.47 -22.19
CA PRO A 581 -47.16 -34.55 -20.99
C PRO A 581 -48.56 -35.14 -21.25
N LYS A 582 -49.14 -35.82 -20.24
CA LYS A 582 -50.41 -36.56 -20.40
C LYS A 582 -51.57 -35.67 -20.85
N ASP A 583 -51.59 -34.44 -20.36
CA ASP A 583 -52.55 -33.39 -20.71
C ASP A 583 -52.36 -32.89 -22.15
N VAL A 584 -51.13 -32.75 -22.63
CA VAL A 584 -50.86 -32.41 -24.03
C VAL A 584 -51.30 -33.53 -24.98
N ARG A 585 -51.04 -34.79 -24.61
CA ARG A 585 -51.49 -35.96 -25.39
C ARG A 585 -53.00 -36.15 -25.40
N ALA A 586 -53.72 -35.57 -24.45
CA ALA A 586 -55.17 -35.60 -24.41
C ALA A 586 -55.82 -34.55 -25.35
N LEU A 587 -55.02 -33.64 -25.94
CA LEU A 587 -55.52 -32.65 -26.88
C LEU A 587 -55.96 -33.31 -28.19
N PRO A 588 -57.06 -32.85 -28.83
CA PRO A 588 -57.54 -33.42 -30.09
C PRO A 588 -56.47 -33.48 -31.19
N VAL A 589 -55.63 -32.46 -31.30
CA VAL A 589 -54.52 -32.39 -32.28
C VAL A 589 -53.53 -33.54 -32.12
N ALA A 590 -53.21 -33.94 -30.87
CA ALA A 590 -52.31 -35.05 -30.63
C ALA A 590 -52.89 -36.39 -31.11
N PHE A 591 -54.22 -36.56 -31.02
CA PHE A 591 -54.90 -37.74 -31.55
C PHE A 591 -54.82 -37.81 -33.08
N PHE A 592 -55.12 -36.72 -33.78
CA PHE A 592 -55.03 -36.66 -35.25
C PHE A 592 -53.59 -36.83 -35.75
N LEU A 593 -52.62 -36.23 -35.04
CA LEU A 593 -51.20 -36.38 -35.34
C LEU A 593 -50.73 -37.83 -35.15
N ASP A 594 -51.10 -38.49 -34.05
CA ASP A 594 -50.77 -39.90 -33.81
C ASP A 594 -51.40 -40.80 -34.88
N ALA A 595 -52.68 -40.59 -35.22
CA ALA A 595 -53.36 -41.33 -36.27
C ALA A 595 -52.65 -41.20 -37.62
N SER A 596 -52.32 -39.96 -38.03
CA SER A 596 -51.60 -39.69 -39.28
C SER A 596 -50.21 -40.34 -39.33
N MET A 597 -49.47 -40.32 -38.22
CA MET A 597 -48.16 -40.99 -38.15
C MET A 597 -48.26 -42.52 -38.16
N ASN A 598 -49.27 -43.09 -37.50
CA ASN A 598 -49.50 -44.54 -37.52
C ASN A 598 -49.95 -45.02 -38.91
N GLU A 599 -50.80 -44.27 -39.61
CA GLU A 599 -51.20 -44.57 -40.99
C GLU A 599 -49.99 -44.56 -41.94
N PHE A 600 -49.09 -43.57 -41.79
CA PHE A 600 -47.83 -43.55 -42.54
C PHE A 600 -46.93 -44.73 -42.15
N ARG A 601 -46.84 -45.12 -40.88
CA ARG A 601 -46.08 -46.30 -40.46
C ARG A 601 -46.61 -47.59 -41.06
N GLU A 602 -47.93 -47.76 -41.13
CA GLU A 602 -48.57 -48.93 -41.75
C GLU A 602 -48.29 -48.98 -43.26
N SER A 603 -48.25 -47.83 -43.95
CA SER A 603 -47.89 -47.79 -45.36
C SER A 603 -46.41 -48.14 -45.62
N LEU A 604 -45.49 -47.86 -44.69
CA LEU A 604 -44.08 -48.27 -44.81
C LEU A 604 -43.89 -49.79 -44.85
N ALA A 605 -44.73 -50.57 -44.15
CA ALA A 605 -44.66 -52.03 -44.22
C ALA A 605 -45.00 -52.55 -45.62
N LEU A 606 -46.00 -51.94 -46.27
CA LEU A 606 -46.37 -52.26 -47.65
C LEU A 606 -45.28 -51.85 -48.64
N LEU A 607 -44.61 -50.72 -48.40
CA LEU A 607 -43.45 -50.30 -49.19
C LEU A 607 -42.28 -51.29 -49.04
N GLN A 608 -42.10 -51.88 -47.87
CA GLN A 608 -41.06 -52.89 -47.63
C GLN A 608 -41.31 -54.16 -48.46
N ASP A 609 -42.55 -54.64 -48.48
CA ASP A 609 -42.97 -55.78 -49.31
C ASP A 609 -42.71 -55.47 -50.80
N LEU A 610 -43.02 -54.24 -51.24
CA LEU A 610 -42.78 -53.77 -52.60
C LEU A 610 -41.30 -53.53 -52.95
N LYS A 611 -40.38 -53.50 -51.98
CA LYS A 611 -38.94 -53.43 -52.24
C LYS A 611 -38.25 -54.81 -52.29
N HIS A 612 -39.01 -55.90 -52.16
CA HIS A 612 -38.45 -57.24 -52.16
C HIS A 612 -37.73 -57.56 -53.49
N GLU A 613 -36.55 -58.15 -53.41
CA GLU A 613 -35.71 -58.52 -54.56
C GLU A 613 -36.34 -59.55 -55.53
N ALA A 614 -37.50 -60.11 -55.17
CA ALA A 614 -38.23 -61.09 -55.95
C ALA A 614 -39.12 -60.43 -57.01
N LEU A 615 -39.43 -59.14 -56.83
CA LEU A 615 -40.26 -58.38 -57.75
C LEU A 615 -39.52 -58.12 -59.07
N ARG A 616 -40.28 -58.12 -60.16
CA ARG A 616 -39.85 -57.99 -61.56
C ARG A 616 -40.91 -57.17 -62.28
N ASP A 617 -40.62 -56.67 -63.48
CA ASP A 617 -41.53 -55.79 -64.23
C ASP A 617 -42.96 -56.36 -64.35
N ARG A 618 -43.10 -57.68 -64.57
CA ARG A 618 -44.41 -58.37 -64.59
C ARG A 618 -45.25 -58.18 -63.32
N HIS A 619 -44.62 -58.16 -62.15
CA HIS A 619 -45.29 -58.01 -60.86
C HIS A 619 -45.75 -56.57 -60.65
N TRP A 620 -45.00 -55.60 -61.19
CA TRP A 620 -45.41 -54.19 -61.19
C TRP A 620 -46.55 -53.93 -62.18
N GLU A 621 -46.54 -54.58 -63.34
CA GLU A 621 -47.67 -54.57 -64.29
C GLU A 621 -48.94 -55.16 -63.67
N GLU A 622 -48.82 -56.29 -62.98
CA GLU A 622 -49.94 -56.92 -62.25
C GLU A 622 -50.45 -56.03 -61.11
N LEU A 623 -49.53 -55.38 -60.36
CA LEU A 623 -49.90 -54.41 -59.33
C LEU A 623 -50.71 -53.27 -59.96
N MET A 624 -50.22 -52.66 -61.04
CA MET A 624 -50.90 -51.58 -61.76
C MET A 624 -52.29 -51.99 -62.28
N GLU A 625 -52.44 -53.20 -62.81
CA GLU A 625 -53.72 -53.73 -63.27
C GLU A 625 -54.71 -53.91 -62.11
N ARG A 626 -54.26 -54.48 -60.98
CA ARG A 626 -55.13 -54.77 -59.83
C ARG A 626 -55.46 -53.54 -58.98
N THR A 627 -54.61 -52.52 -58.97
CA THR A 627 -54.87 -51.24 -58.27
C THR A 627 -55.55 -50.19 -59.16
N GLY A 628 -55.58 -50.40 -60.48
CA GLY A 628 -56.14 -49.44 -61.44
C GLY A 628 -55.30 -48.17 -61.62
N THR A 629 -54.03 -48.21 -61.23
CA THR A 629 -53.07 -47.10 -61.32
C THR A 629 -52.03 -47.39 -62.38
N SER A 630 -51.65 -46.42 -63.22
CA SER A 630 -50.61 -46.59 -64.25
C SER A 630 -49.46 -45.61 -64.00
N PHE A 631 -48.23 -46.12 -63.96
CA PHE A 631 -47.03 -45.31 -63.74
C PHE A 631 -45.80 -45.92 -64.43
N GLU A 632 -44.88 -45.07 -64.85
CA GLU A 632 -43.59 -45.49 -65.39
C GLU A 632 -42.59 -45.67 -64.25
N ILE A 633 -42.15 -46.90 -64.02
CA ILE A 633 -41.06 -47.21 -63.09
C ILE A 633 -39.75 -46.91 -63.79
N ASN A 634 -39.38 -45.63 -63.86
CA ASN A 634 -38.06 -45.20 -64.30
C ASN A 634 -37.14 -45.06 -63.07
N PRO A 635 -36.05 -45.85 -62.96
CA PRO A 635 -35.11 -45.77 -61.84
C PRO A 635 -34.57 -44.36 -61.57
N ASP A 636 -34.47 -43.52 -62.60
CA ASP A 636 -33.87 -42.18 -62.52
C ASP A 636 -34.87 -41.07 -62.14
N SER A 637 -36.18 -41.34 -62.11
CA SER A 637 -37.20 -40.31 -61.84
C SER A 637 -38.34 -40.74 -60.91
N PHE A 638 -38.41 -42.02 -60.54
CA PHE A 638 -39.48 -42.54 -59.70
C PHE A 638 -39.16 -42.36 -58.21
N THR A 639 -39.93 -41.53 -57.49
CA THR A 639 -39.70 -41.16 -56.09
C THR A 639 -40.70 -41.78 -55.12
N LEU A 640 -40.45 -41.65 -53.80
CA LEU A 640 -41.40 -42.05 -52.77
C LEU A 640 -42.75 -41.32 -52.88
N GLU A 641 -42.77 -40.05 -53.31
CA GLU A 641 -44.02 -39.31 -53.52
C GLU A 641 -44.96 -40.03 -54.50
N ASN A 642 -44.42 -40.49 -55.63
CA ASN A 642 -45.16 -41.24 -56.64
C ASN A 642 -45.74 -42.54 -56.04
N MET A 643 -45.00 -43.18 -55.13
CA MET A 643 -45.43 -44.38 -54.42
C MET A 643 -46.56 -44.12 -53.42
N LEU A 644 -46.47 -43.03 -52.66
CA LEU A 644 -47.50 -42.64 -51.70
C LEU A 644 -48.80 -42.19 -52.38
N ALA A 645 -48.70 -41.57 -53.57
CA ALA A 645 -49.84 -41.15 -54.38
C ALA A 645 -50.74 -42.32 -54.83
N MET A 646 -50.23 -43.56 -54.82
CA MET A 646 -51.01 -44.76 -55.13
C MET A 646 -51.90 -45.25 -53.99
N GLU A 647 -51.85 -44.60 -52.82
CA GLU A 647 -52.68 -44.95 -51.66
C GLU A 647 -52.57 -46.45 -51.31
N LEU A 648 -51.34 -46.97 -51.28
CA LEU A 648 -51.05 -48.41 -51.16
C LEU A 648 -51.73 -49.10 -49.98
N HIS A 649 -52.04 -48.35 -48.92
CA HIS A 649 -52.82 -48.83 -47.76
C HIS A 649 -54.20 -49.39 -48.15
N LYS A 650 -54.82 -48.91 -49.24
CA LYS A 650 -56.11 -49.42 -49.75
C LYS A 650 -56.00 -50.79 -50.42
N TYR A 651 -54.78 -51.21 -50.78
CA TYR A 651 -54.50 -52.41 -51.55
C TYR A 651 -53.54 -53.39 -50.84
N ALA A 652 -53.43 -53.32 -49.51
CA ALA A 652 -52.52 -54.13 -48.70
C ALA A 652 -52.57 -55.64 -49.00
N ASN A 653 -53.78 -56.21 -49.14
CA ASN A 653 -53.96 -57.63 -49.45
C ASN A 653 -53.46 -57.98 -50.86
N VAL A 654 -53.66 -57.08 -51.84
CA VAL A 654 -53.20 -57.25 -53.22
C VAL A 654 -51.68 -57.26 -53.28
N ILE A 655 -51.03 -56.32 -52.58
CA ILE A 655 -49.57 -56.23 -52.49
C ILE A 655 -49.00 -57.50 -51.86
N SER A 656 -49.57 -57.97 -50.76
CA SER A 656 -49.12 -59.19 -50.07
C SER A 656 -49.26 -60.44 -50.96
N ASP A 657 -50.35 -60.56 -51.71
CA ASP A 657 -50.55 -61.66 -52.67
C ASP A 657 -49.47 -61.67 -53.76
N ILE A 658 -49.21 -60.51 -54.39
CA ILE A 658 -48.23 -60.35 -55.47
C ILE A 658 -46.82 -60.65 -54.96
N VAL A 659 -46.45 -60.11 -53.80
CA VAL A 659 -45.13 -60.33 -53.20
C VAL A 659 -44.93 -61.79 -52.81
N THR A 660 -45.97 -62.45 -52.28
CA THR A 660 -45.92 -63.88 -51.98
C THR A 660 -45.79 -64.73 -53.25
N SER A 661 -46.45 -64.34 -54.35
CA SER A 661 -46.28 -64.98 -55.66
C SER A 661 -44.84 -64.80 -56.16
N ALA A 662 -44.33 -63.57 -56.12
CA ALA A 662 -42.98 -63.24 -56.53
C ALA A 662 -41.93 -64.02 -55.75
N ILE A 663 -42.06 -64.15 -54.42
CA ILE A 663 -41.14 -64.95 -53.58
C ILE A 663 -41.17 -66.43 -53.95
N LYS A 664 -42.37 -67.00 -54.22
CA LYS A 664 -42.48 -68.39 -54.68
C LYS A 664 -41.83 -68.59 -56.05
N GLU A 665 -42.01 -67.63 -56.96
CA GLU A 665 -41.39 -67.64 -58.28
C GLU A 665 -39.87 -67.52 -58.18
N LEU A 666 -39.34 -66.61 -57.35
CA LEU A 666 -37.91 -66.49 -57.13
C LEU A 666 -37.30 -67.79 -56.57
N ASN A 667 -37.99 -68.47 -55.64
CA ASN A 667 -37.54 -69.76 -55.12
C ASN A 667 -37.52 -70.87 -56.18
N ILE A 668 -38.38 -70.78 -57.21
CA ILE A 668 -38.35 -71.67 -58.38
C ILE A 668 -37.24 -71.27 -59.36
N GLU A 669 -36.99 -69.97 -59.52
CA GLU A 669 -35.95 -69.41 -60.40
C GLU A 669 -34.52 -69.58 -59.83
N THR A 670 -34.38 -69.76 -58.51
CA THR A 670 -33.10 -69.93 -57.79
C THR A 670 -32.80 -71.37 -57.35
N GLN A 671 -33.72 -72.31 -57.63
CA GLN A 671 -33.49 -73.76 -57.62
C GLN A 671 -32.96 -74.23 -58.96
#